data_AF-A0A969XCG1-F1
#
_entry.id   AF-A0A969XCG1-F1
#
_cell.length_a   1.000
_cell.length_b   1.000
_cell.length_c   1.000
_cell.angle_alpha   90.00
_cell.angle_beta   90.00
_cell.angle_gamma   90.00
#
_symmetry.space_group_name_H-M   'P 1'
#
loop_
_entity.id
_entity.type
_entity.pdbx_description
1 polymer ?
#
loop_
_entity_poly.entity_id
_entity_poly.type
_entity_poly.pdbx_seq_one_letter_code
_entity_poly.pdbx_strand_id
1 'polypeptide(L)'
;MLEAISFMITNTKEFIEKSKKLYPNQFDYSEVEYVASKKKVKLYCLNHNEPFPVIITPSHHLGRNHGCRKCKSEAQSLRNILSQKDFIERARKLYPVGFDFSQAKYVSAKSSVEVKCTTHSNMFVTTPDRIQSKRMAGCEFCIKENRSEGAAQARRKRILSVEDFKNRVQKAHGDKFIVDYGTYCGINSPISATCNVCGNKMSTRAGRFVDWKGCPKCEKPSPHTNRLSDKKLISNVTKRQGECFDVRLIERNNSARDSLVELTCKKHKEFKKTIKYGNSYHKITCFTCHPEKYIARTKEEKLLDELSRKFKSKNYLYQKVNLISGVVVYECPSHNTMVQIIAEHRKFGCAQCKKVENKDYFFSSLSDKQRECNDYSNATFSEMPLGKQKISYKCKLHLEKCFQNAASHLEGRTSCKKCHIEARRQKTEERRVSIVSSKRANFLKDAKEMWGEGRYSYPNIEKELFVLNDEITIFCHIHNKLFLCPAGAHISARKDKGRNVGRGCPDCKTDALREMHRTDFEEVKNIFLERGLEILSDESEYVNGRSKLSVKCINNHITLATVSKVIHSRQGCSECSGSIGEEITRHWFEEYFGCNFRKVRFVPSNKEHQWLELDGYNKELMIAFEYQGIYHIDPDAHDSKEKWVAQKKRDENTRKMCQELGIQLIEVELFNRYSFKDSDIVASLIKAFQKVGREIDSTAFSNVAKIVKKVAKGSNRLIEIERVCKEHNLTLIDELMWLGREHEYKFRCNKCDYVFPSSLARRDIVKHKCCPRCAREIGGNKRKLSESRKDKSAILSKFSNKVQELGVKLTTKQWLGSSYEKVYEGLCLYCGKPVPLFDYNKVLKKGKLCSCQYVKR
;
A
#
# COMPACT_ATOMS: atom_id res chain seq x y z
N MET A 1 11.88 -32.72 24.48
CA MET A 1 10.93 -33.77 24.89
C MET A 1 9.52 -33.25 24.64
N LEU A 2 8.88 -33.74 23.58
CA LEU A 2 7.44 -34.05 23.46
C LEU A 2 7.26 -34.61 22.04
N GLU A 3 7.09 -35.92 22.01
CA GLU A 3 7.05 -36.78 20.83
C GLU A 3 5.86 -36.45 19.94
N ALA A 4 6.14 -36.31 18.64
CA ALA A 4 5.13 -36.22 17.61
C ALA A 4 4.49 -37.59 17.39
N ILE A 5 3.62 -38.00 18.29
CA ILE A 5 2.82 -39.21 18.10
C ILE A 5 1.59 -38.86 17.25
N SER A 6 1.71 -39.10 15.95
CA SER A 6 0.60 -39.13 15.00
C SER A 6 -0.26 -40.38 15.25
N PHE A 7 -1.06 -40.40 16.32
CA PHE A 7 -2.18 -41.34 16.41
C PHE A 7 -3.35 -40.80 15.59
N MET A 8 -3.74 -41.52 14.55
CA MET A 8 -4.94 -41.22 13.76
C MET A 8 -6.16 -41.24 14.67
N ILE A 9 -6.77 -40.08 14.88
CA ILE A 9 -8.05 -39.97 15.58
C ILE A 9 -9.14 -40.41 14.63
N THR A 10 -9.91 -41.42 15.05
CA THR A 10 -10.89 -42.08 14.19
C THR A 10 -12.33 -41.62 14.46
N ASN A 11 -12.62 -41.09 15.65
CA ASN A 11 -13.99 -40.73 16.05
C ASN A 11 -14.06 -39.53 17.03
N THR A 12 -15.29 -39.01 17.21
CA THR A 12 -15.59 -37.82 18.04
C THR A 12 -15.24 -38.00 19.52
N LYS A 13 -15.47 -39.18 20.10
CA LYS A 13 -15.19 -39.43 21.53
C LYS A 13 -13.68 -39.35 21.80
N GLU A 14 -12.89 -39.99 20.94
CA GLU A 14 -11.42 -39.98 21.04
C GLU A 14 -10.84 -38.57 20.88
N PHE A 15 -11.41 -37.75 20.00
CA PHE A 15 -11.03 -36.34 19.86
C PHE A 15 -11.29 -35.54 21.14
N ILE A 16 -12.45 -35.72 21.76
CA ILE A 16 -12.85 -34.98 22.97
C ILE A 16 -11.96 -35.38 24.16
N GLU A 17 -11.69 -36.67 24.36
CA GLU A 17 -10.84 -37.15 25.46
C GLU A 17 -9.41 -36.60 25.36
N LYS A 18 -8.78 -36.69 24.18
CA LYS A 18 -7.43 -36.12 23.96
C LYS A 18 -7.42 -34.60 24.14
N SER A 19 -8.47 -33.92 23.69
CA SER A 19 -8.59 -32.47 23.83
C SER A 19 -8.78 -32.03 25.28
N LYS A 20 -9.55 -32.78 26.09
CA LYS A 20 -9.70 -32.55 27.54
C LYS A 20 -8.40 -32.81 28.31
N LYS A 21 -7.58 -33.79 27.89
CA LYS A 21 -6.26 -34.06 28.48
C LYS A 21 -5.27 -32.91 28.24
N LEU A 22 -5.27 -32.32 27.04
CA LEU A 22 -4.39 -31.20 26.69
C LEU A 22 -4.87 -29.85 27.26
N TYR A 23 -6.18 -29.64 27.33
CA TYR A 23 -6.78 -28.39 27.79
C TYR A 23 -7.85 -28.65 28.85
N PRO A 24 -7.46 -29.03 30.08
CA PRO A 24 -8.42 -29.30 31.16
C PRO A 24 -9.27 -28.07 31.45
N ASN A 25 -10.60 -28.22 31.41
CA ASN A 25 -11.59 -27.19 31.77
C ASN A 25 -11.52 -25.85 30.99
N GLN A 26 -10.75 -25.76 29.88
CA GLN A 26 -10.63 -24.52 29.11
C GLN A 26 -11.62 -24.40 27.95
N PHE A 27 -12.16 -25.52 27.50
CA PHE A 27 -13.08 -25.58 26.37
C PHE A 27 -14.24 -26.51 26.63
N ASP A 28 -15.41 -26.09 26.17
CA ASP A 28 -16.62 -26.91 26.06
C ASP A 28 -16.71 -27.50 24.65
N TYR A 29 -16.92 -28.82 24.60
CA TYR A 29 -16.95 -29.65 23.42
C TYR A 29 -18.35 -30.22 23.14
N SER A 30 -19.40 -29.73 23.81
CA SER A 30 -20.76 -30.27 23.75
C SER A 30 -21.39 -30.25 22.35
N GLU A 31 -20.95 -29.34 21.46
CA GLU A 31 -21.41 -29.22 20.07
C GLU A 31 -20.41 -29.78 19.03
N VAL A 32 -19.46 -30.61 19.44
CA VAL A 32 -18.40 -31.09 18.53
C VAL A 32 -18.79 -32.40 17.84
N GLU A 33 -18.74 -32.38 16.51
CA GLU A 33 -18.80 -33.58 15.67
C GLU A 33 -17.50 -33.72 14.85
N TYR A 34 -16.71 -34.76 15.13
CA TYR A 34 -15.46 -35.01 14.42
C TYR A 34 -15.71 -35.82 13.15
N VAL A 35 -15.41 -35.21 12.00
CA VAL A 35 -15.50 -35.88 10.70
C VAL A 35 -14.11 -36.21 10.14
N ALA A 36 -13.13 -35.30 10.27
CA ALA A 36 -11.75 -35.51 9.81
C ALA A 36 -10.79 -34.49 10.44
N SER A 37 -9.50 -34.85 10.50
CA SER A 37 -8.44 -34.03 11.13
C SER A 37 -8.28 -32.61 10.58
N LYS A 38 -8.65 -32.38 9.31
CA LYS A 38 -8.57 -31.08 8.62
C LYS A 38 -9.93 -30.39 8.43
N LYS A 39 -11.05 -31.02 8.81
CA LYS A 39 -12.37 -30.37 8.78
C LYS A 39 -12.55 -29.52 10.04
N LYS A 40 -13.13 -28.33 9.90
CA LYS A 40 -13.29 -27.39 11.01
C LYS A 40 -14.41 -27.90 11.95
N VAL A 41 -14.17 -27.82 13.25
CA VAL A 41 -15.15 -28.07 14.32
C VAL A 41 -15.35 -26.78 15.12
N LYS A 42 -16.51 -26.67 15.77
CA LYS A 42 -16.88 -25.54 16.62
C LYS A 42 -16.80 -25.98 18.08
N LEU A 43 -16.04 -25.24 18.89
CA LEU A 43 -15.86 -25.48 20.33
C LEU A 43 -15.91 -24.16 21.08
N TYR A 44 -16.28 -24.16 22.36
CA TYR A 44 -16.44 -22.91 23.12
C TYR A 44 -15.33 -22.74 24.14
N CYS A 45 -14.66 -21.59 24.15
CA CYS A 45 -13.64 -21.29 25.15
C CYS A 45 -14.28 -20.74 26.42
N LEU A 46 -14.02 -21.39 27.56
CA LEU A 46 -14.59 -21.09 28.87
C LEU A 46 -13.81 -20.02 29.65
N ASN A 47 -12.63 -19.63 29.18
CA ASN A 47 -11.77 -18.63 29.84
C ASN A 47 -12.24 -17.17 29.58
N HIS A 48 -13.47 -16.97 29.11
CA HIS A 48 -14.06 -15.66 28.84
C HIS A 48 -15.40 -15.54 29.60
N ASN A 49 -15.78 -14.32 29.97
CA ASN A 49 -17.00 -14.04 30.74
C ASN A 49 -18.29 -14.60 30.09
N GLU A 50 -18.28 -14.84 28.77
CA GLU A 50 -19.25 -15.65 28.05
C GLU A 50 -18.51 -16.71 27.21
N PRO A 51 -19.01 -17.97 27.13
CA PRO A 51 -18.40 -19.02 26.33
C PRO A 51 -18.18 -18.56 24.88
N PHE A 52 -16.92 -18.44 24.48
CA PHE A 52 -16.56 -17.84 23.20
C PHE A 52 -16.47 -18.91 22.09
N PRO A 53 -17.24 -18.83 20.99
CA PRO A 53 -17.18 -19.83 19.93
C PRO A 53 -15.86 -19.74 19.15
N VAL A 54 -15.17 -20.87 19.04
CA VAL A 54 -13.91 -21.07 18.33
C VAL A 54 -14.12 -22.08 17.21
N ILE A 55 -13.85 -21.66 15.98
CA ILE A 55 -13.86 -22.54 14.81
C ILE A 55 -12.41 -22.91 14.49
N ILE A 56 -12.07 -24.20 14.65
CA ILE A 56 -10.68 -24.69 14.49
C ILE A 56 -10.69 -26.10 13.92
N THR A 57 -9.60 -26.52 13.24
CA THR A 57 -9.46 -27.91 12.80
C THR A 57 -8.91 -28.78 13.95
N PRO A 58 -9.36 -30.02 14.12
CA PRO A 58 -8.89 -30.94 15.16
C PRO A 58 -7.36 -31.11 15.20
N SER A 59 -6.71 -31.27 14.05
CA SER A 59 -5.23 -31.34 13.94
C SER A 59 -4.54 -30.09 14.49
N HIS A 60 -5.13 -28.93 14.28
CA HIS A 60 -4.57 -27.66 14.72
C HIS A 60 -4.89 -27.39 16.20
N HIS A 61 -6.03 -27.85 16.71
CA HIS A 61 -6.39 -27.78 18.12
C HIS A 61 -5.42 -28.59 18.99
N LEU A 62 -5.15 -29.83 18.58
CA LEU A 62 -4.26 -30.75 19.29
C LEU A 62 -2.77 -30.40 19.14
N GLY A 63 -2.39 -29.71 18.07
CA GLY A 63 -1.00 -29.29 17.82
C GLY A 63 -0.60 -27.95 18.43
N ARG A 64 -1.49 -27.27 19.16
CA ARG A 64 -1.18 -26.01 19.86
C ARG A 64 -0.77 -26.28 21.31
N ASN A 65 0.14 -25.46 21.83
CA ASN A 65 0.54 -25.44 23.25
C ASN A 65 -0.03 -24.22 24.00
N HIS A 66 -1.15 -23.67 23.53
CA HIS A 66 -1.77 -22.49 24.13
C HIS A 66 -3.27 -22.47 23.84
N GLY A 67 -4.06 -21.86 24.74
CA GLY A 67 -5.51 -21.74 24.64
C GLY A 67 -5.99 -20.93 23.43
N CYS A 68 -7.22 -20.41 23.47
CA CYS A 68 -7.81 -19.78 22.30
C CYS A 68 -7.02 -18.53 21.84
N ARG A 69 -7.19 -18.13 20.57
CA ARG A 69 -6.48 -16.98 19.98
C ARG A 69 -6.74 -15.68 20.75
N LYS A 70 -7.94 -15.53 21.33
CA LYS A 70 -8.34 -14.37 22.11
C LYS A 70 -7.62 -14.34 23.46
N CYS A 71 -7.59 -15.44 24.21
CA CYS A 71 -6.79 -15.57 25.44
C CYS A 71 -5.29 -15.29 25.18
N LYS A 72 -4.74 -15.79 24.07
CA LYS A 72 -3.34 -15.49 23.69
C LYS A 72 -3.12 -14.00 23.46
N SER A 73 -4.06 -13.33 22.79
CA SER A 73 -4.00 -11.89 22.53
C SER A 73 -4.14 -11.06 23.81
N GLU A 74 -5.02 -11.47 24.72
CA GLU A 74 -5.23 -10.82 26.02
C GLU A 74 -4.00 -10.98 26.93
N ALA A 75 -3.46 -12.19 27.05
CA ALA A 75 -2.22 -12.45 27.80
C ALA A 75 -1.00 -11.71 27.21
N GLN A 76 -0.92 -11.60 25.88
CA GLN A 76 0.14 -10.84 25.23
C GLN A 76 -0.03 -9.33 25.45
N SER A 77 -1.26 -8.84 25.49
CA SER A 77 -1.56 -7.43 25.75
C SER A 77 -1.17 -7.07 27.19
N LEU A 78 -1.49 -7.92 28.17
CA LEU A 78 -1.12 -7.74 29.58
C LEU A 78 0.40 -7.71 29.79
N ARG A 79 1.16 -8.58 29.12
CA ARG A 79 2.64 -8.58 29.15
C ARG A 79 3.28 -7.32 28.56
N ASN A 80 2.55 -6.58 27.72
CA ASN A 80 3.02 -5.37 27.05
C ASN A 80 2.55 -4.08 27.73
N ILE A 81 1.86 -4.15 28.88
CA ILE A 81 1.44 -2.98 29.66
C ILE A 81 2.65 -2.48 30.46
N LEU A 82 3.12 -1.27 30.14
CA LEU A 82 4.14 -0.56 30.93
C LEU A 82 3.65 -0.30 32.36
N SER A 83 4.54 -0.27 33.35
CA SER A 83 4.15 0.16 34.69
C SER A 83 3.81 1.65 34.72
N GLN A 84 2.99 2.08 35.69
CA GLN A 84 2.68 3.48 35.97
C GLN A 84 3.95 4.36 36.05
N LYS A 85 4.99 3.83 36.71
CA LYS A 85 6.28 4.50 36.91
C LYS A 85 7.04 4.66 35.58
N ASP A 86 7.12 3.59 34.79
CA ASP A 86 7.81 3.60 33.48
C ASP A 86 7.12 4.53 32.48
N PHE A 87 5.77 4.60 32.52
CA PHE A 87 5.00 5.52 31.70
C PHE A 87 5.35 6.98 32.01
N ILE A 88 5.33 7.36 33.30
CA ILE A 88 5.63 8.73 33.73
C ILE A 88 7.08 9.11 33.39
N GLU A 89 8.04 8.20 33.61
CA GLU A 89 9.45 8.47 33.32
C GLU A 89 9.71 8.70 31.82
N ARG A 90 9.09 7.88 30.95
CA ARG A 90 9.17 8.07 29.49
C ARG A 90 8.48 9.36 29.04
N ALA A 91 7.33 9.70 29.62
CA ALA A 91 6.62 10.93 29.31
C ALA A 91 7.45 12.18 29.66
N ARG A 92 8.08 12.20 30.85
CA ARG A 92 8.98 13.29 31.28
C ARG A 92 10.22 13.43 30.41
N LYS A 93 10.80 12.31 29.95
CA LYS A 93 11.94 12.33 29.01
C LYS A 93 11.57 12.96 27.65
N LEU A 94 10.35 12.76 27.18
CA LEU A 94 9.89 13.30 25.89
C LEU A 94 9.43 14.76 25.99
N TYR A 95 8.81 15.14 27.11
CA TYR A 95 8.33 16.49 27.37
C TYR A 95 8.85 16.99 28.72
N PRO A 96 10.12 17.41 28.80
CA PRO A 96 10.72 17.89 30.04
C PRO A 96 10.15 19.23 30.50
N VAL A 97 9.55 20.01 29.59
CA VAL A 97 8.96 21.33 29.86
C VAL A 97 7.60 21.42 29.14
N GLY A 98 6.60 22.03 29.78
CA GLY A 98 5.30 22.34 29.17
C GLY A 98 4.12 21.46 29.62
N PHE A 99 4.38 20.32 30.26
CA PHE A 99 3.35 19.39 30.72
C PHE A 99 3.70 18.75 32.07
N ASP A 100 2.71 18.65 32.95
CA ASP A 100 2.78 17.94 34.22
C ASP A 100 1.92 16.67 34.16
N PHE A 101 2.58 15.54 34.42
CA PHE A 101 2.02 14.18 34.40
C PHE A 101 1.76 13.63 35.82
N SER A 102 1.89 14.45 36.86
CA SER A 102 1.71 14.05 38.27
C SER A 102 0.35 13.39 38.57
N GLN A 103 -0.71 13.81 37.87
CA GLN A 103 -2.07 13.28 38.04
C GLN A 103 -2.47 12.20 37.01
N ALA A 104 -1.58 11.82 36.09
CA ALA A 104 -1.91 10.89 35.01
C ALA A 104 -1.98 9.44 35.52
N LYS A 105 -3.16 8.82 35.57
CA LYS A 105 -3.35 7.39 35.92
C LYS A 105 -3.31 6.49 34.68
N TYR A 106 -2.24 5.73 34.50
CA TYR A 106 -2.01 4.84 33.37
C TYR A 106 -2.62 3.45 33.62
N VAL A 107 -3.54 3.05 32.73
CA VAL A 107 -4.15 1.71 32.72
C VAL A 107 -3.68 0.93 31.48
N SER A 108 -3.67 1.57 30.31
CA SER A 108 -3.19 0.98 29.06
C SER A 108 -2.75 2.05 28.07
N ALA A 109 -2.09 1.66 26.98
CA ALA A 109 -1.64 2.59 25.94
C ALA A 109 -2.78 3.41 25.30
N LYS A 110 -4.02 2.89 25.30
CA LYS A 110 -5.20 3.51 24.66
C LYS A 110 -6.22 4.08 25.64
N SER A 111 -6.04 3.87 26.95
CA SER A 111 -6.93 4.46 27.96
C SER A 111 -6.65 5.96 28.07
N SER A 112 -7.71 6.76 28.18
CA SER A 112 -7.59 8.19 28.42
C SER A 112 -6.87 8.49 29.74
N VAL A 113 -5.98 9.48 29.73
CA VAL A 113 -5.27 10.03 30.90
C VAL A 113 -5.41 11.54 30.93
N GLU A 114 -5.52 12.10 32.12
CA GLU A 114 -5.55 13.55 32.34
C GLU A 114 -4.14 14.09 32.52
N VAL A 115 -3.83 15.16 31.80
CA VAL A 115 -2.52 15.82 31.82
C VAL A 115 -2.72 17.32 31.98
N LYS A 116 -1.88 17.96 32.80
CA LYS A 116 -1.89 19.41 32.99
C LYS A 116 -0.88 20.07 32.06
N CYS A 117 -1.31 21.05 31.27
CA CYS A 117 -0.37 21.90 30.53
C CYS A 117 0.21 22.95 31.50
N THR A 118 1.54 23.03 31.65
CA THR A 118 2.16 24.02 32.53
C THR A 118 2.22 25.42 31.90
N THR A 119 2.12 25.50 30.56
CA THR A 119 2.14 26.77 29.82
C THR A 119 0.81 27.52 29.90
N HIS A 120 -0.32 26.80 29.76
CA HIS A 120 -1.68 27.39 29.81
C HIS A 120 -2.44 27.03 31.09
N SER A 121 -1.80 26.33 32.04
CA SER A 121 -2.38 25.86 33.31
C SER A 121 -3.70 25.10 33.19
N ASN A 122 -4.01 24.54 32.02
CA ASN A 122 -5.27 23.85 31.73
C ASN A 122 -5.11 22.32 31.79
N MET A 123 -6.15 21.66 32.30
CA MET A 123 -6.27 20.20 32.29
C MET A 123 -6.89 19.73 30.96
N PHE A 124 -6.33 18.68 30.38
CA PHE A 124 -6.91 18.08 29.18
C PHE A 124 -6.70 16.57 29.15
N VAL A 125 -7.60 15.88 28.46
CA VAL A 125 -7.59 14.42 28.33
C VAL A 125 -6.85 14.02 27.06
N THR A 126 -5.92 13.08 27.17
CA THR A 126 -5.18 12.51 26.03
C THR A 126 -4.92 11.01 26.23
N THR A 127 -4.26 10.33 25.30
CA THR A 127 -3.93 8.91 25.42
C THR A 127 -2.41 8.68 25.54
N PRO A 128 -1.97 7.69 26.35
CA PRO A 128 -0.55 7.37 26.54
C PRO A 128 0.24 7.07 25.26
N ASP A 129 -0.38 6.44 24.25
CA ASP A 129 0.25 6.19 22.95
C ASP A 129 0.60 7.49 22.20
N ARG A 130 -0.23 8.53 22.33
CA ARG A 130 0.04 9.86 21.76
C ARG A 130 1.15 10.58 22.51
N ILE A 131 1.16 10.46 23.84
CA ILE A 131 2.25 10.98 24.68
C ILE A 131 3.57 10.35 24.24
N GLN A 132 3.64 9.01 24.15
CA GLN A 132 4.87 8.29 23.84
C GLN A 132 5.35 8.42 22.38
N SER A 133 4.51 8.88 21.44
CA SER A 133 4.83 8.92 20.00
C SER A 133 5.35 10.27 19.48
N LYS A 134 5.73 11.23 20.35
CA LYS A 134 6.11 12.62 19.99
C LYS A 134 5.04 13.39 19.19
N ARG A 135 3.82 12.85 19.09
CA ARG A 135 2.70 13.40 18.31
C ARG A 135 1.60 13.94 19.21
N MET A 136 1.91 14.21 20.48
CA MET A 136 0.95 14.74 21.42
C MET A 136 0.46 16.10 20.91
N ALA A 137 -0.84 16.20 20.63
CA ALA A 137 -1.48 17.49 20.50
C ALA A 137 -1.60 18.05 21.92
N GLY A 138 -0.99 19.21 22.18
CA GLY A 138 -1.06 19.86 23.48
C GLY A 138 -2.49 20.26 23.87
N CYS A 139 -2.66 21.06 24.92
CA CYS A 139 -3.99 21.57 25.25
C CYS A 139 -4.59 22.37 24.07
N GLU A 140 -5.90 22.61 24.09
CA GLU A 140 -6.60 23.31 23.00
C GLU A 140 -5.96 24.66 22.62
N PHE A 141 -5.36 25.35 23.61
CA PHE A 141 -4.64 26.61 23.43
C PHE A 141 -3.29 26.42 22.71
N CYS A 142 -2.46 25.47 23.17
CA CYS A 142 -1.23 25.07 22.48
C CYS A 142 -1.48 24.68 21.02
N ILE A 143 -2.60 24.01 20.70
CA ILE A 143 -2.92 23.59 19.32
C ILE A 143 -3.24 24.80 18.43
N LYS A 144 -3.94 25.81 18.97
CA LYS A 144 -4.28 27.05 18.28
C LYS A 144 -3.03 27.90 17.99
N GLU A 145 -2.11 27.98 18.94
CA GLU A 145 -0.81 28.68 18.80
C GLU A 145 0.11 27.97 17.78
N ASN A 146 0.23 26.64 17.85
CA ASN A 146 1.07 25.89 16.90
C ASN A 146 0.53 25.90 15.45
N ARG A 147 -0.80 26.01 15.26
CA ARG A 147 -1.39 26.18 13.91
C ARG A 147 -1.06 27.54 13.31
N SER A 148 -0.95 28.59 14.12
CA SER A 148 -0.63 29.95 13.65
C SER A 148 0.86 30.10 13.35
N GLU A 149 1.75 29.52 14.17
CA GLU A 149 3.19 29.47 13.89
C GLU A 149 3.56 28.55 12.72
N GLY A 150 2.97 27.36 12.60
CA GLY A 150 3.21 26.44 11.48
C GLY A 150 2.82 27.03 10.12
N ALA A 151 1.73 27.82 10.08
CA ALA A 151 1.33 28.57 8.90
C ALA A 151 2.28 29.74 8.57
N ALA A 152 2.88 30.37 9.60
CA ALA A 152 3.87 31.43 9.45
C ALA A 152 5.25 30.89 8.98
N GLN A 153 5.68 29.74 9.49
CA GLN A 153 6.94 29.08 9.10
C GLN A 153 6.86 28.48 7.67
N ALA A 154 5.71 27.90 7.29
CA ALA A 154 5.46 27.47 5.91
C ALA A 154 5.38 28.66 4.92
N ARG A 155 4.98 29.85 5.38
CA ARG A 155 5.06 31.10 4.61
C ARG A 155 6.49 31.59 4.43
N ARG A 156 7.33 31.55 5.48
CA ARG A 156 8.75 31.98 5.42
C ARG A 156 9.61 31.10 4.49
N LYS A 157 9.37 29.79 4.41
CA LYS A 157 10.05 28.88 3.46
C LYS A 157 9.69 29.09 1.97
N ARG A 158 8.67 29.91 1.65
CA ARG A 158 8.23 30.21 0.28
C ARG A 158 8.65 31.60 -0.22
N ILE A 159 9.44 32.34 0.55
CA ILE A 159 9.90 33.67 0.14
C ILE A 159 11.12 33.46 -0.76
N LEU A 160 10.92 33.62 -2.07
CA LEU A 160 12.01 33.81 -3.02
C LEU A 160 12.71 35.13 -2.69
N SER A 161 14.05 35.14 -2.65
CA SER A 161 14.81 36.37 -2.45
C SER A 161 14.50 37.40 -3.56
N VAL A 162 14.68 38.68 -3.28
CA VAL A 162 14.48 39.76 -4.29
C VAL A 162 15.31 39.47 -5.54
N GLU A 163 16.53 38.94 -5.35
CA GLU A 163 17.48 38.63 -6.42
C GLU A 163 17.04 37.43 -7.26
N ASP A 164 16.53 36.37 -6.62
CA ASP A 164 15.95 35.23 -7.34
C ASP A 164 14.69 35.63 -8.12
N PHE A 165 13.91 36.57 -7.57
CA PHE A 165 12.71 37.08 -8.23
C PHE A 165 13.07 37.92 -9.47
N LYS A 166 14.05 38.82 -9.37
CA LYS A 166 14.60 39.57 -10.52
C LYS A 166 15.06 38.62 -11.64
N ASN A 167 15.82 37.59 -11.31
CA ASN A 167 16.31 36.60 -12.27
C ASN A 167 15.16 35.88 -13.01
N ARG A 168 14.07 35.56 -12.30
CA ARG A 168 12.88 34.95 -12.92
C ARG A 168 12.12 35.91 -13.82
N VAL A 169 11.99 37.17 -13.43
CA VAL A 169 11.36 38.19 -14.25
C VAL A 169 12.16 38.45 -15.53
N GLN A 170 13.49 38.58 -15.43
CA GLN A 170 14.38 38.73 -16.59
C GLN A 170 14.25 37.54 -17.54
N LYS A 171 14.19 36.31 -17.01
CA LYS A 171 14.03 35.10 -17.82
C LYS A 171 12.66 35.01 -18.52
N ALA A 172 11.59 35.44 -17.86
CA ALA A 172 10.23 35.35 -18.40
C ALA A 172 9.93 36.46 -19.42
N HIS A 173 10.40 37.67 -19.18
CA HIS A 173 9.98 38.86 -19.94
C HIS A 173 11.10 39.67 -20.58
N GLY A 174 12.37 39.44 -20.22
CA GLY A 174 13.48 40.30 -20.61
C GLY A 174 13.23 41.77 -20.23
N ASP A 175 13.56 42.70 -21.13
CA ASP A 175 13.46 44.15 -20.89
C ASP A 175 12.09 44.75 -21.26
N LYS A 176 11.06 43.90 -21.40
CA LYS A 176 9.71 44.31 -21.83
C LYS A 176 8.91 45.06 -20.75
N PHE A 177 9.33 44.97 -19.48
CA PHE A 177 8.66 45.61 -18.36
C PHE A 177 9.65 46.24 -17.38
N ILE A 178 9.33 47.44 -16.91
CA ILE A 178 10.03 48.12 -15.83
C ILE A 178 9.28 47.79 -14.54
N VAL A 179 9.91 47.01 -13.65
CA VAL A 179 9.30 46.55 -12.40
C VAL A 179 9.90 47.30 -11.22
N ASP A 180 9.03 47.80 -10.34
CA ASP A 180 9.47 48.37 -9.06
C ASP A 180 9.71 47.24 -8.05
N TYR A 181 10.98 46.94 -7.80
CA TYR A 181 11.39 45.90 -6.85
C TYR A 181 11.33 46.36 -5.38
N GLY A 182 11.17 47.67 -5.12
CA GLY A 182 11.09 48.23 -3.77
C GLY A 182 9.84 47.78 -3.01
N THR A 183 8.77 47.43 -3.72
CA THR A 183 7.50 46.98 -3.11
C THR A 183 7.40 45.45 -2.94
N TYR A 184 8.44 44.68 -3.29
CA TYR A 184 8.39 43.22 -3.24
C TYR A 184 8.62 42.68 -1.82
N CYS A 185 7.61 42.03 -1.24
CA CYS A 185 7.72 41.33 0.03
C CYS A 185 7.36 39.83 -0.05
N GLY A 186 7.32 39.28 -1.28
CA GLY A 186 7.15 37.85 -1.54
C GLY A 186 6.27 37.52 -2.74
N ILE A 187 6.20 36.24 -3.14
CA ILE A 187 5.52 35.80 -4.38
C ILE A 187 4.01 36.11 -4.43
N ASN A 188 3.38 36.32 -3.27
CA ASN A 188 1.96 36.69 -3.17
C ASN A 188 1.75 38.19 -2.96
N SER A 189 2.83 38.97 -2.79
CA SER A 189 2.76 40.43 -2.64
C SER A 189 2.47 41.10 -3.99
N PRO A 190 1.69 42.20 -3.99
CA PRO A 190 1.48 42.99 -5.19
C PRO A 190 2.79 43.71 -5.59
N ILE A 191 3.07 43.74 -6.88
CA ILE A 191 4.18 44.49 -7.48
C ILE A 191 3.62 45.39 -8.56
N SER A 192 4.29 46.52 -8.76
CA SER A 192 3.96 47.49 -9.80
C SER A 192 4.94 47.31 -10.96
N ALA A 193 4.40 47.13 -12.17
CA ALA A 193 5.18 46.98 -13.39
C ALA A 193 4.63 47.92 -14.48
N THR A 194 5.52 48.48 -15.29
CA THR A 194 5.18 49.33 -16.43
C THR A 194 5.63 48.66 -17.71
N CYS A 195 4.75 48.49 -18.69
CA CYS A 195 5.14 47.92 -19.98
C CYS A 195 5.99 48.92 -20.77
N ASN A 196 7.17 48.49 -21.21
CA ASN A 196 8.10 49.35 -21.96
C ASN A 196 7.61 49.64 -23.40
N VAL A 197 6.66 48.84 -23.91
CA VAL A 197 6.12 48.97 -25.28
C VAL A 197 4.94 49.94 -25.37
N CYS A 198 4.01 49.92 -24.40
CA CYS A 198 2.79 50.73 -24.45
C CYS A 198 2.63 51.69 -23.26
N GLY A 199 3.62 51.75 -22.36
CA GLY A 199 3.59 52.60 -21.17
C GLY A 199 2.56 52.21 -20.10
N ASN A 200 1.82 51.11 -20.29
CA ASN A 200 0.74 50.75 -19.39
C ASN A 200 1.29 50.32 -18.02
N LYS A 201 0.93 51.06 -16.97
CA LYS A 201 1.18 50.67 -15.57
C LYS A 201 0.17 49.62 -15.13
N MET A 202 0.66 48.57 -14.48
CA MET A 202 -0.15 47.46 -14.00
C MET A 202 0.34 46.98 -12.63
N SER A 203 -0.60 46.66 -11.75
CA SER A 203 -0.32 46.08 -10.44
C SER A 203 -0.90 44.67 -10.37
N THR A 204 -0.07 43.70 -9.99
CA THR A 204 -0.48 42.29 -9.87
C THR A 204 0.42 41.57 -8.85
N ARG A 205 0.07 40.34 -8.48
CA ARG A 205 0.89 39.54 -7.56
C ARG A 205 2.18 39.11 -8.26
N ALA A 206 3.32 39.20 -7.55
CA ALA A 206 4.66 38.87 -8.05
C ALA A 206 4.74 37.49 -8.75
N GLY A 207 4.18 36.44 -8.16
CA GLY A 207 4.18 35.10 -8.76
C GLY A 207 3.38 35.02 -10.05
N ARG A 208 2.21 35.66 -10.06
CA ARG A 208 1.36 35.72 -11.25
C ARG A 208 2.01 36.54 -12.36
N PHE A 209 2.82 37.54 -12.01
CA PHE A 209 3.55 38.36 -12.98
C PHE A 209 4.61 37.55 -13.74
N VAL A 210 5.32 36.64 -13.07
CA VAL A 210 6.27 35.73 -13.74
C VAL A 210 5.55 34.80 -14.72
N ASP A 211 4.34 34.37 -14.38
CA ASP A 211 3.52 33.46 -15.21
C ASP A 211 2.68 34.18 -16.29
N TRP A 212 2.73 35.51 -16.37
CA TRP A 212 1.98 36.25 -17.39
C TRP A 212 2.54 35.97 -18.78
N LYS A 213 1.64 35.87 -19.77
CA LYS A 213 2.03 35.64 -21.17
C LYS A 213 2.50 36.92 -21.87
N GLY A 214 2.10 38.09 -21.36
CA GLY A 214 2.47 39.39 -21.90
C GLY A 214 1.61 40.52 -21.34
N CYS A 215 1.79 41.74 -21.89
CA CYS A 215 1.01 42.90 -21.44
C CYS A 215 -0.46 42.73 -21.89
N PRO A 216 -1.46 42.88 -21.00
CA PRO A 216 -2.87 42.73 -21.35
C PRO A 216 -3.39 43.68 -22.43
N LYS A 217 -2.69 44.80 -22.69
CA LYS A 217 -3.00 45.74 -23.78
C LYS A 217 -2.29 45.40 -25.09
N CYS A 218 -1.12 44.75 -25.04
CA CYS A 218 -0.32 44.41 -26.23
C CYS A 218 -0.64 43.01 -26.77
N GLU A 219 -0.99 42.06 -25.91
CA GLU A 219 -1.40 40.71 -26.30
C GLU A 219 -2.93 40.60 -26.30
N LYS A 220 -3.53 40.44 -27.48
CA LYS A 220 -4.95 40.13 -27.61
C LYS A 220 -5.23 38.74 -27.00
N PRO A 221 -6.28 38.57 -26.17
CA PRO A 221 -6.52 37.30 -25.49
C PRO A 221 -6.93 36.18 -26.47
N SER A 222 -6.29 35.00 -26.35
CA SER A 222 -6.60 33.82 -27.16
C SER A 222 -7.97 33.19 -26.80
N PRO A 223 -8.67 32.55 -27.76
CA PRO A 223 -10.07 32.17 -27.60
C PRO A 223 -10.25 30.71 -27.16
N HIS A 224 -10.48 30.46 -25.87
CA HIS A 224 -11.12 29.20 -25.43
C HIS A 224 -11.99 29.40 -24.19
N THR A 225 -13.28 29.74 -24.41
CA THR A 225 -14.43 29.20 -23.67
C THR A 225 -15.68 29.35 -24.56
N ASN A 226 -16.54 28.32 -24.56
CA ASN A 226 -17.83 28.23 -25.26
C ASN A 226 -18.49 29.56 -25.67
N ARG A 227 -18.31 29.99 -26.93
CA ARG A 227 -19.17 31.04 -27.53
C ARG A 227 -20.41 30.37 -28.12
N LEU A 228 -21.58 30.55 -27.48
CA LEU A 228 -22.88 30.34 -28.14
C LEU A 228 -22.97 31.32 -29.33
N SER A 229 -23.30 30.83 -30.53
CA SER A 229 -23.50 31.70 -31.70
C SER A 229 -24.67 32.66 -31.51
N ASP A 230 -24.65 33.82 -32.18
CA ASP A 230 -25.70 34.84 -32.07
C ASP A 230 -27.08 34.28 -32.43
N LYS A 231 -27.15 33.46 -33.50
CA LYS A 231 -28.37 32.73 -33.89
C LYS A 231 -28.92 31.85 -32.77
N LYS A 232 -28.04 31.17 -32.02
CA LYS A 232 -28.44 30.27 -30.93
C LYS A 232 -28.85 31.06 -29.68
N LEU A 233 -28.25 32.21 -29.43
CA LEU A 233 -28.62 33.12 -28.33
C LEU A 233 -30.03 33.69 -28.56
N ILE A 234 -30.31 34.19 -29.76
CA ILE A 234 -31.64 34.72 -30.15
C ILE A 234 -32.69 33.61 -30.10
N SER A 235 -32.40 32.42 -30.65
CA SER A 235 -33.33 31.27 -30.60
C SER A 235 -33.70 30.87 -29.18
N ASN A 236 -32.73 30.85 -28.25
CA ASN A 236 -32.97 30.51 -26.86
C ASN A 236 -33.85 31.54 -26.13
N VAL A 237 -33.63 32.84 -26.38
CA VAL A 237 -34.46 33.90 -25.78
C VAL A 237 -35.88 33.85 -26.33
N THR A 238 -36.02 33.64 -27.64
CA THR A 238 -37.33 33.50 -28.31
C THR A 238 -38.13 32.32 -27.72
N LYS A 239 -37.48 31.16 -27.53
CA LYS A 239 -38.11 30.00 -26.87
C LYS A 239 -38.56 30.29 -25.43
N ARG A 240 -37.83 31.12 -24.69
CA ARG A 240 -38.13 31.43 -23.28
C ARG A 240 -39.24 32.47 -23.10
N GLN A 241 -39.25 33.49 -23.95
CA GLN A 241 -40.24 34.58 -23.89
C GLN A 241 -41.53 34.26 -24.66
N GLY A 242 -41.51 33.23 -25.52
CA GLY A 242 -42.63 32.82 -26.35
C GLY A 242 -42.70 33.61 -27.66
N GLU A 243 -43.49 33.11 -28.61
CA GLU A 243 -43.52 33.62 -29.99
C GLU A 243 -44.14 35.02 -30.16
N CYS A 244 -44.63 35.63 -29.08
CA CYS A 244 -45.28 36.94 -29.08
C CYS A 244 -44.32 38.13 -29.20
N PHE A 245 -43.00 37.89 -29.10
CA PHE A 245 -41.96 38.93 -29.18
C PHE A 245 -40.94 38.62 -30.29
N ASP A 246 -40.58 39.65 -31.03
CA ASP A 246 -39.41 39.65 -31.91
C ASP A 246 -38.17 40.01 -31.08
N VAL A 247 -37.14 39.19 -31.24
CA VAL A 247 -35.93 39.23 -30.41
C VAL A 247 -34.74 39.68 -31.25
N ARG A 248 -34.13 40.82 -30.90
CA ARG A 248 -32.95 41.37 -31.59
C ARG A 248 -31.78 41.48 -30.63
N LEU A 249 -30.61 40.99 -31.02
CA LEU A 249 -29.37 41.22 -30.26
C LEU A 249 -28.89 42.66 -30.49
N ILE A 250 -28.75 43.45 -29.42
CA ILE A 250 -28.28 44.84 -29.48
C ILE A 250 -26.77 44.90 -29.27
N GLU A 251 -26.27 44.27 -28.20
CA GLU A 251 -24.87 44.38 -27.80
C GLU A 251 -24.30 43.01 -27.39
N ARG A 252 -23.17 42.67 -27.99
CA ARG A 252 -22.45 41.41 -27.75
C ARG A 252 -21.30 41.65 -26.77
N ASN A 253 -21.49 41.20 -25.53
CA ASN A 253 -20.45 41.29 -24.49
C ASN A 253 -19.58 40.02 -24.42
N ASN A 254 -18.37 40.15 -23.86
CA ASN A 254 -17.42 39.03 -23.72
C ASN A 254 -18.00 37.81 -22.97
N SER A 255 -18.94 38.07 -22.06
CA SER A 255 -19.74 37.06 -21.38
C SER A 255 -21.14 36.99 -22.02
N ALA A 256 -21.57 35.79 -22.43
CA ALA A 256 -22.89 35.58 -23.02
C ALA A 256 -24.04 35.99 -22.09
N ARG A 257 -23.83 35.99 -20.77
CA ARG A 257 -24.84 36.42 -19.76
C ARG A 257 -25.09 37.92 -19.78
N ASP A 258 -24.08 38.71 -20.15
CA ASP A 258 -24.10 40.18 -20.12
C ASP A 258 -24.42 40.80 -21.48
N SER A 259 -24.69 39.97 -22.49
CA SER A 259 -25.15 40.44 -23.81
C SER A 259 -26.57 41.00 -23.72
N LEU A 260 -26.82 42.13 -24.40
CA LEU A 260 -28.10 42.84 -24.36
C LEU A 260 -28.97 42.45 -25.57
N VAL A 261 -30.23 42.16 -25.29
CA VAL A 261 -31.23 41.70 -26.26
C VAL A 261 -32.48 42.58 -26.14
N GLU A 262 -32.96 43.11 -27.25
CA GLU A 262 -34.22 43.83 -27.38
C GLU A 262 -35.36 42.85 -27.63
N LEU A 263 -36.47 43.06 -26.92
CA LEU A 263 -37.74 42.41 -27.18
C LEU A 263 -38.72 43.45 -27.72
N THR A 264 -39.23 43.22 -28.93
CA THR A 264 -40.29 44.03 -29.55
C THR A 264 -41.57 43.20 -29.59
N CYS A 265 -42.70 43.73 -29.11
CA CYS A 265 -43.95 42.97 -29.19
C CYS A 265 -44.43 42.90 -30.64
N LYS A 266 -44.76 41.69 -31.15
CA LYS A 266 -45.24 41.51 -32.53
C LYS A 266 -46.55 42.23 -32.83
N LYS A 267 -47.45 42.29 -31.83
CA LYS A 267 -48.75 42.97 -31.94
C LYS A 267 -48.64 44.49 -31.75
N HIS A 268 -47.80 44.92 -30.81
CA HIS A 268 -47.63 46.33 -30.47
C HIS A 268 -46.16 46.74 -30.66
N LYS A 269 -45.82 47.10 -31.90
CA LYS A 269 -44.44 47.40 -32.32
C LYS A 269 -43.78 48.59 -31.59
N GLU A 270 -44.58 49.41 -30.91
CA GLU A 270 -44.12 50.51 -30.06
C GLU A 270 -43.52 50.01 -28.73
N PHE A 271 -43.92 48.82 -28.25
CA PHE A 271 -43.36 48.25 -27.05
C PHE A 271 -42.00 47.62 -27.35
N LYS A 272 -40.95 48.30 -26.92
CA LYS A 272 -39.55 47.81 -26.95
C LYS A 272 -39.00 47.73 -25.54
N LYS A 273 -38.35 46.62 -25.20
CA LYS A 273 -37.70 46.45 -23.91
C LYS A 273 -36.35 45.76 -24.06
N THR A 274 -35.31 46.40 -23.53
CA THR A 274 -33.95 45.86 -23.53
C THR A 274 -33.67 45.10 -22.24
N ILE A 275 -33.15 43.87 -22.38
CA ILE A 275 -32.78 43.01 -21.25
C ILE A 275 -31.41 42.35 -21.46
N LYS A 276 -30.74 41.99 -20.36
CA LYS A 276 -29.57 41.11 -20.41
C LYS A 276 -29.99 39.67 -20.68
N TYR A 277 -29.21 38.91 -21.46
CA TYR A 277 -29.48 37.50 -21.74
C TYR A 277 -29.66 36.65 -20.46
N GLY A 278 -28.89 36.93 -19.41
CA GLY A 278 -29.03 36.28 -18.10
C GLY A 278 -30.42 36.44 -17.47
N ASN A 279 -31.14 37.52 -17.78
CA ASN A 279 -32.46 37.83 -17.22
C ASN A 279 -33.62 37.33 -18.10
N SER A 280 -33.34 36.61 -19.19
CA SER A 280 -34.34 36.08 -20.14
C SER A 280 -35.28 35.01 -19.58
N TYR A 281 -35.13 34.60 -18.31
CA TYR A 281 -36.00 33.61 -17.65
C TYR A 281 -37.29 34.21 -17.09
N HIS A 282 -37.36 35.52 -16.85
CA HIS A 282 -38.57 36.18 -16.36
C HIS A 282 -39.49 36.53 -17.55
N LYS A 283 -40.76 36.09 -17.53
CA LYS A 283 -41.73 36.38 -18.61
C LYS A 283 -42.09 37.86 -18.63
N ILE A 284 -41.87 38.52 -19.76
CA ILE A 284 -42.23 39.92 -19.97
C ILE A 284 -43.59 39.99 -20.65
N THR A 285 -44.45 40.90 -20.20
CA THR A 285 -45.78 41.15 -20.79
C THR A 285 -45.86 42.58 -21.31
N CYS A 286 -46.33 42.73 -22.55
CA CYS A 286 -46.55 44.04 -23.17
C CYS A 286 -47.62 44.83 -22.40
N PHE A 287 -47.35 46.09 -22.09
CA PHE A 287 -48.25 47.00 -21.38
C PHE A 287 -49.61 47.13 -22.10
N THR A 288 -49.58 47.21 -23.43
CA THR A 288 -50.77 47.36 -24.27
C THR A 288 -51.57 46.06 -24.41
N CYS A 289 -50.92 44.89 -24.31
CA CYS A 289 -51.64 43.60 -24.33
C CYS A 289 -52.29 43.26 -22.99
N HIS A 290 -51.75 43.79 -21.88
CA HIS A 290 -52.17 43.46 -20.51
C HIS A 290 -52.28 44.72 -19.65
N PRO A 291 -53.14 45.69 -20.01
CA PRO A 291 -53.28 46.96 -19.29
C PRO A 291 -53.71 46.76 -17.82
N GLU A 292 -54.44 45.68 -17.53
CA GLU A 292 -54.89 45.31 -16.18
C GLU A 292 -53.74 45.11 -15.18
N LYS A 293 -52.54 44.76 -15.65
CA LYS A 293 -51.37 44.55 -14.80
C LYS A 293 -50.68 45.85 -14.38
N TYR A 294 -51.08 46.98 -14.95
CA TYR A 294 -50.40 48.27 -14.78
C TYR A 294 -51.28 49.38 -14.18
N ILE A 295 -52.50 49.06 -13.74
CA ILE A 295 -53.38 50.00 -13.01
C ILE A 295 -52.91 50.11 -11.54
N ALA A 296 -52.51 51.30 -11.11
CA ALA A 296 -52.02 51.56 -9.76
C ALA A 296 -53.18 51.78 -8.75
N ARG A 297 -53.78 50.70 -8.25
CA ARG A 297 -54.59 50.75 -7.02
C ARG A 297 -53.71 50.92 -5.78
N THR A 298 -54.17 51.65 -4.76
CA THR A 298 -53.43 51.79 -3.49
C THR A 298 -53.27 50.42 -2.83
N LYS A 299 -52.24 50.24 -1.99
CA LYS A 299 -52.01 48.94 -1.31
C LYS A 299 -53.20 48.51 -0.45
N GLU A 300 -53.95 49.47 0.07
CA GLU A 300 -55.13 49.27 0.93
C GLU A 300 -56.34 48.81 0.12
N GLU A 301 -56.62 49.46 -1.02
CA GLU A 301 -57.69 49.06 -1.96
C GLU A 301 -57.45 47.67 -2.55
N LYS A 302 -56.19 47.34 -2.90
CA LYS A 302 -55.84 46.00 -3.38
C LYS A 302 -56.12 44.93 -2.32
N LEU A 303 -55.89 45.26 -1.04
CA LEU A 303 -56.07 44.32 0.05
C LEU A 303 -57.55 44.13 0.41
N LEU A 304 -58.34 45.21 0.41
CA LEU A 304 -59.79 45.17 0.64
C LEU A 304 -60.52 44.38 -0.45
N ASP A 305 -60.15 44.60 -1.72
CA ASP A 305 -60.71 43.84 -2.85
C ASP A 305 -60.30 42.36 -2.81
N GLU A 306 -59.07 42.06 -2.39
CA GLU A 306 -58.62 40.68 -2.17
C GLU A 306 -59.43 39.98 -1.07
N LEU A 307 -59.62 40.62 0.08
CA LEU A 307 -60.36 40.06 1.22
C LEU A 307 -61.84 39.85 0.87
N SER A 308 -62.46 40.82 0.20
CA SER A 308 -63.85 40.75 -0.25
C SER A 308 -64.07 39.62 -1.26
N ARG A 309 -63.15 39.42 -2.21
CA ARG A 309 -63.23 38.29 -3.15
C ARG A 309 -63.03 36.95 -2.45
N LYS A 310 -62.11 36.87 -1.49
CA LYS A 310 -61.78 35.61 -0.81
C LYS A 310 -62.90 35.09 0.09
N PHE A 311 -63.63 35.98 0.77
CA PHE A 311 -64.69 35.62 1.71
C PHE A 311 -66.09 36.01 1.23
N LYS A 312 -66.29 36.09 -0.10
CA LYS A 312 -67.56 36.44 -0.73
C LYS A 312 -68.75 35.60 -0.23
N SER A 313 -68.54 34.32 0.09
CA SER A 313 -69.59 33.41 0.58
C SER A 313 -69.97 33.63 2.05
N LYS A 314 -69.17 34.36 2.83
CA LYS A 314 -69.41 34.60 4.27
C LYS A 314 -70.01 35.99 4.56
N ASN A 315 -70.27 36.79 3.52
CA ASN A 315 -70.92 38.11 3.58
C ASN A 315 -70.31 39.06 4.64
N TYR A 316 -68.98 39.19 4.65
CA TYR A 316 -68.32 40.19 5.50
C TYR A 316 -68.37 41.58 4.85
N LEU A 317 -68.76 42.61 5.62
CA LEU A 317 -68.72 43.99 5.17
C LEU A 317 -67.42 44.65 5.64
N TYR A 318 -66.47 44.87 4.73
CA TYR A 318 -65.17 45.46 5.07
C TYR A 318 -65.23 46.98 5.08
N GLN A 319 -64.93 47.60 6.21
CA GLN A 319 -65.02 49.06 6.38
C GLN A 319 -63.67 49.75 6.09
N LYS A 320 -62.61 49.35 6.80
CA LYS A 320 -61.27 49.95 6.65
C LYS A 320 -60.14 48.99 7.00
N VAL A 321 -59.00 49.19 6.37
CA VAL A 321 -57.73 48.50 6.65
C VAL A 321 -56.71 49.55 7.07
N ASN A 322 -56.01 49.31 8.17
CA ASN A 322 -54.89 50.14 8.59
C ASN A 322 -53.59 49.34 8.43
N LEU A 323 -52.77 49.70 7.44
CA LEU A 323 -51.51 49.00 7.16
C LEU A 323 -50.42 49.28 8.21
N ILE A 324 -50.52 50.39 8.96
CA ILE A 324 -49.54 50.76 10.00
C ILE A 324 -49.74 49.91 11.25
N SER A 325 -51.00 49.74 11.69
CA SER A 325 -51.34 48.87 12.83
C SER A 325 -51.61 47.42 12.45
N GLY A 326 -51.70 47.10 11.15
CA GLY A 326 -51.83 45.73 10.65
C GLY A 326 -53.20 45.08 10.92
N VAL A 327 -54.25 45.89 11.12
CA VAL A 327 -55.61 45.42 11.46
C VAL A 327 -56.63 45.76 10.38
N VAL A 328 -57.67 44.94 10.30
CA VAL A 328 -58.85 45.13 9.45
C VAL A 328 -60.10 45.23 10.32
N VAL A 329 -60.97 46.18 9.98
CA VAL A 329 -62.29 46.36 10.58
C VAL A 329 -63.34 45.89 9.60
N TYR A 330 -64.17 44.94 10.03
CA TYR A 330 -65.21 44.33 9.19
C TYR A 330 -66.42 43.93 10.04
N GLU A 331 -67.59 43.85 9.41
CA GLU A 331 -68.81 43.35 10.05
C GLU A 331 -69.04 41.88 9.70
N CYS A 332 -69.26 41.08 10.73
CA CYS A 332 -69.63 39.67 10.62
C CYS A 332 -71.13 39.51 10.83
N PRO A 333 -71.86 38.79 9.95
CA PRO A 333 -73.31 38.60 10.09
C PRO A 333 -73.76 38.00 11.43
N SER A 334 -72.87 37.24 12.08
CA SER A 334 -73.16 36.57 13.35
C SER A 334 -72.56 37.27 14.58
N HIS A 335 -71.66 38.25 14.41
CA HIS A 335 -70.88 38.82 15.52
C HIS A 335 -70.67 40.35 15.41
N ASN A 336 -71.39 41.03 14.51
CA ASN A 336 -71.31 42.48 14.26
C ASN A 336 -69.87 42.96 13.97
N THR A 337 -69.52 44.19 14.38
CA THR A 337 -68.24 44.84 14.06
C THR A 337 -67.07 44.20 14.79
N MET A 338 -66.10 43.70 14.02
CA MET A 338 -64.93 43.01 14.51
C MET A 338 -63.65 43.72 14.05
N VAL A 339 -62.70 43.87 14.97
CA VAL A 339 -61.34 44.33 14.68
C VAL A 339 -60.39 43.15 14.81
N GLN A 340 -59.68 42.80 13.74
CA GLN A 340 -58.75 41.67 13.74
C GLN A 340 -57.46 41.96 12.98
N ILE A 341 -56.40 41.25 13.33
CA ILE A 341 -55.13 41.32 12.61
C ILE A 341 -55.32 40.78 11.18
N ILE A 342 -54.85 41.52 10.18
CA ILE A 342 -55.00 41.22 8.76
C ILE A 342 -54.52 39.78 8.45
N ALA A 343 -53.38 39.38 9.01
CA ALA A 343 -52.79 38.05 8.78
C ALA A 343 -53.64 36.89 9.32
N GLU A 344 -54.40 37.12 10.40
CA GLU A 344 -55.30 36.12 10.99
C GLU A 344 -56.62 36.07 10.24
N HIS A 345 -57.21 37.24 9.96
CA HIS A 345 -58.46 37.35 9.22
C HIS A 345 -58.32 36.78 7.80
N ARG A 346 -57.22 37.07 7.09
CA ARG A 346 -56.92 36.53 5.76
C ARG A 346 -56.81 35.00 5.73
N LYS A 347 -56.54 34.35 6.87
CA LYS A 347 -56.46 32.88 6.97
C LYS A 347 -57.80 32.24 7.28
N PHE A 348 -58.60 32.84 8.14
CA PHE A 348 -59.70 32.13 8.80
C PHE A 348 -61.06 32.84 8.80
N GLY A 349 -61.14 34.08 8.29
CA GLY A 349 -62.35 34.91 8.40
C GLY A 349 -62.61 35.30 9.85
N CYS A 350 -63.88 35.26 10.28
CA CYS A 350 -64.24 35.58 11.66
C CYS A 350 -63.72 34.57 12.68
N ALA A 351 -62.79 35.02 13.53
CA ALA A 351 -62.20 34.20 14.59
C ALA A 351 -63.22 33.60 15.58
N GLN A 352 -64.38 34.24 15.79
CA GLN A 352 -65.43 33.70 16.69
C GLN A 352 -66.25 32.58 16.04
N CYS A 353 -66.69 32.74 14.78
CA CYS A 353 -67.37 31.66 14.03
C CYS A 353 -66.53 30.37 13.98
N LYS A 354 -65.20 30.53 13.84
CA LYS A 354 -64.28 29.40 13.75
C LYS A 354 -64.16 28.58 15.05
N LYS A 355 -64.47 29.13 16.23
CA LYS A 355 -64.30 28.38 17.50
C LYS A 355 -65.28 27.23 17.65
N VAL A 356 -66.51 27.37 17.13
CA VAL A 356 -67.58 26.37 17.24
C VAL A 356 -67.40 25.23 16.23
N GLU A 357 -67.03 25.52 14.98
CA GLU A 357 -66.81 24.51 13.92
C GLU A 357 -65.63 23.54 14.20
N ASN A 358 -64.64 23.92 15.02
CA ASN A 358 -63.38 23.17 15.15
C ASN A 358 -63.50 21.82 15.90
N LYS A 359 -64.44 21.65 16.84
CA LYS A 359 -64.59 20.41 17.63
C LYS A 359 -65.35 19.33 16.87
N ASP A 360 -66.50 19.68 16.31
CA ASP A 360 -67.37 18.74 15.59
C ASP A 360 -66.74 18.29 14.26
N TYR A 361 -66.01 19.18 13.60
CA TYR A 361 -65.24 18.84 12.40
C TYR A 361 -64.13 17.81 12.67
N PHE A 362 -63.46 17.90 13.83
CA PHE A 362 -62.37 16.97 14.16
C PHE A 362 -62.91 15.55 14.35
N PHE A 363 -64.00 15.37 15.11
CA PHE A 363 -64.57 14.05 15.36
C PHE A 363 -65.26 13.44 14.14
N SER A 364 -65.82 14.24 13.23
CA SER A 364 -66.37 13.76 11.96
C SER A 364 -65.29 13.36 10.94
N SER A 365 -64.10 13.97 11.01
CA SER A 365 -63.01 13.73 10.04
C SER A 365 -62.02 12.61 10.42
N LEU A 366 -62.20 11.93 11.56
CA LEU A 366 -61.34 10.81 11.98
C LEU A 366 -61.57 9.56 11.11
N SER A 367 -60.47 9.03 10.56
CA SER A 367 -60.46 7.73 9.85
C SER A 367 -60.73 6.54 10.79
N ASP A 368 -61.26 5.45 10.24
CA ASP A 368 -61.61 4.24 11.02
C ASP A 368 -60.41 3.67 11.78
N LYS A 369 -59.25 3.59 11.11
CA LYS A 369 -57.99 3.14 11.71
C LYS A 369 -57.56 4.00 12.90
N GLN A 370 -57.83 5.31 12.87
CA GLN A 370 -57.51 6.21 13.99
C GLN A 370 -58.47 6.05 15.17
N ARG A 371 -59.72 5.63 14.94
CA ARG A 371 -60.71 5.31 15.99
C ARG A 371 -60.43 3.96 16.64
N GLU A 372 -59.92 3.01 15.87
CA GLU A 372 -59.50 1.70 16.37
C GLU A 372 -58.22 1.79 17.20
N CYS A 373 -57.22 2.56 16.77
CA CYS A 373 -55.91 2.61 17.43
C CYS A 373 -55.85 3.56 18.64
N ASN A 374 -56.81 4.47 18.80
CA ASN A 374 -56.80 5.50 19.84
C ASN A 374 -58.15 5.65 20.54
N ASP A 375 -58.10 6.07 21.80
CA ASP A 375 -59.24 6.39 22.65
C ASP A 375 -59.33 7.91 22.85
N TYR A 376 -60.47 8.48 22.44
CA TYR A 376 -60.77 9.91 22.50
C TYR A 376 -61.84 10.27 23.53
N SER A 377 -62.30 9.31 24.34
CA SER A 377 -63.34 9.52 25.36
C SER A 377 -63.05 10.69 26.30
N ASN A 378 -61.78 10.92 26.60
CA ASN A 378 -61.29 12.02 27.44
C ASN A 378 -60.41 13.03 26.68
N ALA A 379 -60.73 13.29 25.41
CA ALA A 379 -59.92 14.18 24.59
C ALA A 379 -60.10 15.66 24.97
N THR A 380 -59.00 16.35 25.24
CA THR A 380 -59.00 17.80 25.50
C THR A 380 -58.44 18.57 24.30
N PHE A 381 -59.01 19.74 24.03
CA PHE A 381 -58.61 20.62 22.92
C PHE A 381 -58.13 21.96 23.48
N SER A 382 -56.96 22.43 23.03
CA SER A 382 -56.47 23.76 23.40
C SER A 382 -57.27 24.88 22.69
N GLU A 383 -57.30 26.07 23.28
CA GLU A 383 -57.94 27.27 22.71
C GLU A 383 -57.12 27.90 21.57
N MET A 384 -57.02 27.21 20.42
CA MET A 384 -56.33 27.70 19.22
C MET A 384 -57.07 27.25 17.95
N PRO A 385 -56.90 27.94 16.80
CA PRO A 385 -57.52 27.52 15.54
C PRO A 385 -57.02 26.14 15.07
N LEU A 386 -57.87 25.35 14.40
CA LEU A 386 -57.65 23.94 13.97
C LEU A 386 -56.22 23.56 13.51
N GLY A 387 -55.51 24.43 12.78
CA GLY A 387 -54.14 24.19 12.32
C GLY A 387 -53.05 24.25 13.41
N LYS A 388 -53.35 24.81 14.58
CA LYS A 388 -52.48 24.90 15.75
C LYS A 388 -53.12 24.34 17.03
N GLN A 389 -54.34 23.83 16.93
CA GLN A 389 -55.06 23.26 18.05
C GLN A 389 -54.38 21.97 18.50
N LYS A 390 -53.99 21.92 19.76
CA LYS A 390 -53.43 20.72 20.39
C LYS A 390 -54.57 19.86 20.94
N ILE A 391 -54.47 18.57 20.70
CA ILE A 391 -55.35 17.53 21.22
C ILE A 391 -54.56 16.62 22.16
N SER A 392 -55.22 16.17 23.22
CA SER A 392 -54.76 15.03 24.01
C SER A 392 -55.66 13.82 23.76
N TYR A 393 -55.09 12.64 23.55
CA TYR A 393 -55.85 11.38 23.45
C TYR A 393 -55.02 10.22 24.00
N LYS A 394 -55.61 9.05 24.21
CA LYS A 394 -54.88 7.87 24.71
C LYS A 394 -54.66 6.87 23.59
N CYS A 395 -53.44 6.38 23.40
CA CYS A 395 -53.20 5.30 22.44
C CYS A 395 -53.72 3.98 23.02
N LYS A 396 -54.57 3.23 22.30
CA LYS A 396 -55.11 1.95 22.80
C LYS A 396 -54.05 0.85 22.87
N LEU A 397 -53.09 0.85 21.93
CA LEU A 397 -52.02 -0.16 21.86
C LEU A 397 -50.98 -0.02 22.98
N HIS A 398 -50.63 1.20 23.37
CA HIS A 398 -49.55 1.47 24.33
C HIS A 398 -50.03 2.12 25.63
N LEU A 399 -51.35 2.37 25.77
CA LEU A 399 -52.03 2.99 26.91
C LEU A 399 -51.46 4.36 27.38
N GLU A 400 -50.60 4.99 26.58
CA GLU A 400 -49.97 6.27 26.89
C GLU A 400 -50.82 7.46 26.43
N LYS A 401 -50.86 8.51 27.25
CA LYS A 401 -51.42 9.81 26.87
C LYS A 401 -50.53 10.48 25.82
N CYS A 402 -51.14 10.83 24.72
CA CYS A 402 -50.53 11.36 23.51
C CYS A 402 -50.97 12.82 23.32
N PHE A 403 -50.02 13.70 23.02
CA PHE A 403 -50.27 15.11 22.75
C PHE A 403 -49.78 15.46 21.34
N GLN A 404 -50.67 15.99 20.49
CA GLN A 404 -50.27 16.50 19.18
C GLN A 404 -51.25 17.51 18.61
N ASN A 405 -50.90 18.11 17.47
CA ASN A 405 -51.79 19.01 16.76
C ASN A 405 -52.92 18.23 16.08
N ALA A 406 -54.14 18.75 16.15
CA ALA A 406 -55.35 18.17 15.56
C ALA A 406 -55.19 17.91 14.05
N ALA A 407 -54.67 18.89 13.31
CA ALA A 407 -54.42 18.75 11.88
C ALA A 407 -53.40 17.64 11.56
N SER A 408 -52.28 17.58 12.29
CA SER A 408 -51.27 16.53 12.10
C SER A 408 -51.81 15.14 12.42
N HIS A 409 -52.72 15.05 13.39
CA HIS A 409 -53.39 13.79 13.72
C HIS A 409 -54.28 13.32 12.58
N LEU A 410 -55.13 14.21 12.04
CA LEU A 410 -56.00 13.91 10.89
C LEU A 410 -55.20 13.51 9.64
N GLU A 411 -54.01 14.08 9.42
CA GLU A 411 -53.07 13.65 8.38
C GLU A 411 -52.46 12.24 8.59
N GLY A 412 -52.86 11.52 9.64
CA GLY A 412 -52.41 10.16 9.92
C GLY A 412 -51.08 10.06 10.66
N ARG A 413 -50.56 11.17 11.21
CA ARG A 413 -49.32 11.15 12.02
C ARG A 413 -49.64 10.75 13.45
N THR A 414 -48.84 9.85 14.01
CA THR A 414 -48.99 9.36 15.38
C THR A 414 -48.02 10.06 16.32
N SER A 415 -48.47 10.60 17.45
CA SER A 415 -47.58 11.14 18.49
C SER A 415 -47.06 10.09 19.48
N CYS A 416 -47.61 8.87 19.45
CA CYS A 416 -47.10 7.78 20.26
C CYS A 416 -45.67 7.43 19.80
N LYS A 417 -44.69 7.65 20.68
CA LYS A 417 -43.26 7.42 20.38
C LYS A 417 -43.01 5.96 19.99
N LYS A 418 -43.69 5.00 20.62
CA LYS A 418 -43.54 3.56 20.37
C LYS A 418 -44.07 3.16 18.99
N CYS A 419 -45.30 3.54 18.63
CA CYS A 419 -45.85 3.30 17.28
C CYS A 419 -44.98 3.93 16.18
N HIS A 420 -44.45 5.13 16.42
CA HIS A 420 -43.59 5.82 15.44
C HIS A 420 -42.23 5.11 15.25
N ILE A 421 -41.68 4.49 16.30
CA ILE A 421 -40.45 3.69 16.21
C ILE A 421 -40.71 2.41 15.40
N GLU A 422 -41.83 1.72 15.64
CA GLU A 422 -42.19 0.49 14.91
C GLU A 422 -42.43 0.74 13.42
N ALA A 423 -43.19 1.78 13.07
CA ALA A 423 -43.43 2.17 11.69
C ALA A 423 -42.13 2.58 10.95
N ARG A 424 -41.18 3.20 11.67
CA ARG A 424 -39.85 3.50 11.11
C ARG A 424 -39.01 2.24 10.90
N ARG A 425 -39.08 1.26 11.81
CA ARG A 425 -38.38 -0.02 11.66
C ARG A 425 -38.86 -0.77 10.41
N GLN A 426 -40.17 -0.90 10.22
CA GLN A 426 -40.74 -1.55 9.03
C GLN A 426 -40.32 -0.86 7.72
N LYS A 427 -40.48 0.46 7.61
CA LYS A 427 -40.05 1.21 6.40
C LYS A 427 -38.55 1.14 6.13
N THR A 428 -37.73 1.00 7.18
CA THR A 428 -36.27 0.86 7.03
C THR A 428 -35.91 -0.52 6.50
N GLU A 429 -36.61 -1.56 6.97
CA GLU A 429 -36.42 -2.93 6.51
C GLU A 429 -36.86 -3.12 5.06
N GLU A 430 -38.03 -2.58 4.68
CA GLU A 430 -38.52 -2.58 3.29
C GLU A 430 -37.54 -1.91 2.33
N ARG A 431 -36.97 -0.76 2.73
CA ARG A 431 -35.92 -0.08 1.95
C ARG A 431 -34.65 -0.91 1.86
N ARG A 432 -34.26 -1.61 2.93
CA ARG A 432 -33.07 -2.47 2.96
C ARG A 432 -33.21 -3.63 1.99
N VAL A 433 -34.35 -4.31 1.97
CA VAL A 433 -34.64 -5.43 1.05
C VAL A 433 -34.61 -4.97 -0.41
N SER A 434 -35.25 -3.84 -0.73
CA SER A 434 -35.28 -3.29 -2.10
C SER A 434 -33.87 -2.91 -2.62
N ILE A 435 -33.03 -2.32 -1.76
CA ILE A 435 -31.66 -1.95 -2.11
C ILE A 435 -30.78 -3.18 -2.35
N VAL A 436 -30.94 -4.24 -1.54
CA VAL A 436 -30.16 -5.48 -1.68
C VAL A 436 -30.52 -6.20 -2.98
N SER A 437 -31.81 -6.30 -3.34
CA SER A 437 -32.24 -6.91 -4.61
C SER A 437 -31.70 -6.16 -5.83
N SER A 438 -31.73 -4.84 -5.81
CA SER A 438 -31.20 -4.00 -6.91
C SER A 438 -29.68 -4.16 -7.08
N LYS A 439 -28.93 -4.28 -5.98
CA LYS A 439 -27.47 -4.48 -6.02
C LYS A 439 -27.08 -5.85 -6.58
N ARG A 440 -27.85 -6.89 -6.28
CA ARG A 440 -27.61 -8.25 -6.82
C ARG A 440 -27.78 -8.29 -8.33
N ALA A 441 -28.84 -7.66 -8.84
CA ALA A 441 -29.07 -7.55 -10.28
C ALA A 441 -27.92 -6.83 -10.99
N ASN A 442 -27.44 -5.72 -10.42
CA ASN A 442 -26.29 -4.99 -10.98
C ASN A 442 -25.00 -5.82 -10.95
N PHE A 443 -24.71 -6.53 -9.85
CA PHE A 443 -23.54 -7.40 -9.77
C PHE A 443 -23.55 -8.49 -10.85
N LEU A 444 -24.68 -9.17 -11.05
CA LEU A 444 -24.80 -10.22 -12.07
C LEU A 444 -24.62 -9.67 -13.49
N LYS A 445 -25.11 -8.45 -13.75
CA LYS A 445 -24.92 -7.74 -15.01
C LYS A 445 -23.44 -7.42 -15.25
N ASP A 446 -22.77 -6.82 -14.27
CA ASP A 446 -21.35 -6.43 -14.36
C ASP A 446 -20.44 -7.67 -14.52
N ALA A 447 -20.76 -8.75 -13.81
CA ALA A 447 -20.04 -10.01 -13.91
C ALA A 447 -20.16 -10.65 -15.30
N LYS A 448 -21.36 -10.61 -15.90
CA LYS A 448 -21.63 -11.10 -17.26
C LYS A 448 -20.88 -10.27 -18.31
N GLU A 449 -20.87 -8.95 -18.17
CA GLU A 449 -20.14 -8.05 -19.07
C GLU A 449 -18.62 -8.29 -19.02
N MET A 450 -18.07 -8.56 -17.83
CA MET A 450 -16.62 -8.71 -17.68
C MET A 450 -16.07 -10.10 -18.05
N TRP A 451 -16.81 -11.18 -17.77
CA TRP A 451 -16.31 -12.55 -17.94
C TRP A 451 -16.93 -13.33 -19.09
N GLY A 452 -18.00 -12.81 -19.71
CA GLY A 452 -18.81 -13.50 -20.72
C GLY A 452 -19.81 -14.49 -20.10
N GLU A 453 -20.79 -14.92 -20.89
CA GLU A 453 -21.75 -15.94 -20.47
C GLU A 453 -21.08 -17.31 -20.25
N GLY A 454 -21.48 -18.02 -19.19
CA GLY A 454 -21.10 -19.44 -18.97
C GLY A 454 -19.74 -19.69 -18.32
N ARG A 455 -18.89 -18.67 -18.11
CA ARG A 455 -17.57 -18.88 -17.47
C ARG A 455 -17.66 -19.12 -15.96
N TYR A 456 -18.52 -18.36 -15.28
CA TYR A 456 -18.73 -18.44 -13.83
C TYR A 456 -20.22 -18.56 -13.50
N SER A 457 -20.54 -19.35 -12.48
CA SER A 457 -21.86 -19.39 -11.85
C SER A 457 -21.79 -19.08 -10.35
N TYR A 458 -22.89 -18.59 -9.81
CA TYR A 458 -22.97 -18.00 -8.47
C TYR A 458 -24.06 -18.70 -7.62
N PRO A 459 -23.81 -19.93 -7.13
CA PRO A 459 -24.86 -20.79 -6.58
C PRO A 459 -25.55 -20.23 -5.33
N ASN A 460 -24.84 -19.46 -4.50
CA ASN A 460 -25.35 -19.00 -3.20
C ASN A 460 -25.55 -17.48 -3.12
N ILE A 461 -25.63 -16.80 -4.26
CA ILE A 461 -25.57 -15.33 -4.28
C ILE A 461 -26.72 -14.65 -3.55
N GLU A 462 -27.88 -15.31 -3.48
CA GLU A 462 -29.05 -14.82 -2.75
C GLU A 462 -28.87 -14.76 -1.23
N LYS A 463 -27.95 -15.57 -0.68
CA LYS A 463 -27.66 -15.64 0.76
C LYS A 463 -26.37 -14.92 1.12
N GLU A 464 -25.44 -14.79 0.19
CA GLU A 464 -24.07 -14.33 0.47
C GLU A 464 -23.84 -12.85 0.11
N LEU A 465 -24.60 -12.25 -0.81
CA LEU A 465 -24.34 -10.89 -1.29
C LEU A 465 -25.29 -9.84 -0.68
N PHE A 466 -24.76 -9.01 0.23
CA PHE A 466 -25.44 -7.82 0.79
C PHE A 466 -24.66 -6.52 0.52
N VAL A 467 -23.34 -6.57 0.59
CA VAL A 467 -22.40 -5.50 0.22
C VAL A 467 -21.30 -6.03 -0.70
N LEU A 468 -20.70 -5.14 -1.52
CA LEU A 468 -19.65 -5.53 -2.46
C LEU A 468 -18.34 -6.02 -1.80
N ASN A 469 -18.21 -5.91 -0.48
CA ASN A 469 -17.07 -6.47 0.24
C ASN A 469 -17.33 -7.90 0.75
N ASP A 470 -18.55 -8.42 0.61
CA ASP A 470 -18.88 -9.76 1.07
C ASP A 470 -18.17 -10.81 0.21
N GLU A 471 -17.68 -11.87 0.86
CA GLU A 471 -17.12 -13.03 0.19
C GLU A 471 -18.26 -13.89 -0.37
N ILE A 472 -18.25 -14.06 -1.69
CA ILE A 472 -19.23 -14.89 -2.40
C ILE A 472 -18.57 -16.15 -2.92
N THR A 473 -19.37 -17.22 -2.98
CA THR A 473 -19.02 -18.50 -3.56
C THR A 473 -19.21 -18.42 -5.08
N ILE A 474 -18.14 -18.69 -5.81
CA ILE A 474 -18.11 -18.65 -7.28
C ILE A 474 -17.68 -20.01 -7.79
N PHE A 475 -18.42 -20.54 -8.76
CA PHE A 475 -18.09 -21.76 -9.46
C PHE A 475 -17.44 -21.44 -10.81
N CYS A 476 -16.25 -21.99 -11.05
CA CYS A 476 -15.56 -21.91 -12.33
C CYS A 476 -15.93 -23.10 -13.20
N HIS A 477 -16.56 -22.86 -14.36
CA HIS A 477 -16.90 -23.94 -15.30
C HIS A 477 -15.68 -24.52 -16.03
N ILE A 478 -14.59 -23.75 -16.16
CA ILE A 478 -13.34 -24.20 -16.80
C ILE A 478 -12.64 -25.26 -15.96
N HIS A 479 -12.61 -25.07 -14.63
CA HIS A 479 -11.91 -25.96 -13.69
C HIS A 479 -12.83 -26.85 -12.86
N ASN A 480 -14.15 -26.78 -13.13
CA ASN A 480 -15.19 -27.52 -12.41
C ASN A 480 -15.03 -27.41 -10.87
N LYS A 481 -14.82 -26.19 -10.36
CA LYS A 481 -14.40 -25.95 -8.97
C LYS A 481 -14.99 -24.68 -8.36
N LEU A 482 -15.31 -24.77 -7.08
CA LEU A 482 -15.77 -23.65 -6.25
C LEU A 482 -14.59 -22.90 -5.60
N PHE A 483 -14.67 -21.58 -5.56
CA PHE A 483 -13.76 -20.72 -4.82
C PHE A 483 -14.48 -19.52 -4.21
N LEU A 484 -13.87 -18.92 -3.19
CA LEU A 484 -14.39 -17.73 -2.52
C LEU A 484 -13.69 -16.48 -3.03
N CYS A 485 -14.44 -15.42 -3.29
CA CYS A 485 -13.90 -14.13 -3.68
C CYS A 485 -14.80 -12.99 -3.21
N PRO A 486 -14.25 -11.85 -2.75
CA PRO A 486 -15.06 -10.67 -2.51
C PRO A 486 -15.76 -10.21 -3.79
N ALA A 487 -17.09 -10.02 -3.75
CA ALA A 487 -17.90 -9.71 -4.92
C ALA A 487 -17.37 -8.50 -5.69
N GLY A 488 -17.07 -7.41 -4.99
CA GLY A 488 -16.50 -6.20 -5.54
C GLY A 488 -15.14 -6.45 -6.20
N ALA A 489 -14.26 -7.28 -5.62
CA ALA A 489 -12.98 -7.61 -6.24
C ALA A 489 -13.14 -8.50 -7.49
N HIS A 490 -14.21 -9.29 -7.55
CA HIS A 490 -14.52 -10.14 -8.69
C HIS A 490 -14.96 -9.34 -9.92
N ILE A 491 -15.65 -8.20 -9.74
CA ILE A 491 -16.13 -7.31 -10.82
C ILE A 491 -15.31 -6.01 -10.98
N SER A 492 -14.49 -5.64 -10.00
CA SER A 492 -13.70 -4.40 -10.05
C SER A 492 -12.42 -4.57 -10.86
N ALA A 493 -12.30 -3.76 -11.89
CA ALA A 493 -11.10 -3.57 -12.67
C ALA A 493 -9.89 -3.17 -11.82
N ARG A 494 -8.84 -4.00 -11.81
CA ARG A 494 -7.48 -3.55 -11.45
C ARG A 494 -6.77 -3.10 -12.72
N LYS A 495 -5.96 -2.04 -12.61
CA LYS A 495 -5.00 -1.69 -13.67
C LYS A 495 -3.85 -2.67 -13.63
N ASP A 496 -3.85 -3.64 -14.54
CA ASP A 496 -2.71 -4.49 -14.81
C ASP A 496 -2.25 -4.24 -16.26
N LYS A 497 -1.04 -3.70 -16.42
CA LYS A 497 -0.44 -3.34 -17.74
C LYS A 497 -1.38 -2.57 -18.70
N GLY A 498 -2.18 -1.64 -18.18
CA GLY A 498 -3.07 -0.81 -19.00
C GLY A 498 -4.41 -1.44 -19.39
N ARG A 499 -4.73 -2.66 -18.92
CA ARG A 499 -6.07 -3.26 -19.05
C ARG A 499 -6.75 -3.36 -17.68
N ASN A 500 -8.07 -3.18 -17.71
CA ASN A 500 -8.96 -3.31 -16.56
C ASN A 500 -9.39 -4.77 -16.43
N VAL A 501 -8.83 -5.52 -15.46
CA VAL A 501 -9.17 -6.94 -15.28
C VAL A 501 -9.61 -7.19 -13.83
N GLY A 502 -10.75 -7.87 -13.66
CA GLY A 502 -11.21 -8.29 -12.32
C GLY A 502 -10.51 -9.54 -11.80
N ARG A 503 -10.84 -9.91 -10.56
CA ARG A 503 -10.25 -11.09 -9.90
C ARG A 503 -11.07 -12.36 -10.20
N GLY A 504 -10.62 -13.13 -11.19
CA GLY A 504 -11.19 -14.43 -11.56
C GLY A 504 -10.63 -15.61 -10.76
N CYS A 505 -10.90 -16.82 -11.23
CA CYS A 505 -10.39 -18.06 -10.64
C CYS A 505 -8.84 -18.05 -10.58
N PRO A 506 -8.23 -18.40 -9.42
CA PRO A 506 -6.77 -18.50 -9.29
C PRO A 506 -6.14 -19.51 -10.25
N ASP A 507 -6.84 -20.61 -10.55
CA ASP A 507 -6.37 -21.66 -11.44
C ASP A 507 -6.37 -21.17 -12.90
N CYS A 508 -7.45 -20.52 -13.38
CA CYS A 508 -7.49 -19.85 -14.69
C CYS A 508 -6.35 -18.83 -14.86
N LYS A 509 -6.08 -18.03 -13.81
CA LYS A 509 -4.99 -17.06 -13.85
C LYS A 509 -3.63 -17.75 -14.00
N THR A 510 -3.44 -18.87 -13.32
CA THR A 510 -2.20 -19.63 -13.39
C THR A 510 -2.04 -20.30 -14.74
N ASP A 511 -3.11 -20.82 -15.33
CA ASP A 511 -3.08 -21.45 -16.65
C ASP A 511 -2.81 -20.45 -17.78
N ALA A 512 -3.46 -19.27 -17.74
CA ALA A 512 -3.15 -18.19 -18.69
C ALA A 512 -1.69 -17.71 -18.59
N LEU A 513 -1.12 -17.68 -17.38
CA LEU A 513 0.30 -17.38 -17.18
C LEU A 513 1.21 -18.52 -17.67
N ARG A 514 0.77 -19.78 -17.57
CA ARG A 514 1.52 -20.95 -18.05
C ARG A 514 1.56 -21.00 -19.57
N GLU A 515 0.46 -20.70 -20.25
CA GLU A 515 0.41 -20.61 -21.72
C GLU A 515 1.26 -19.46 -22.25
N MET A 516 1.18 -18.28 -21.62
CA MET A 516 2.02 -17.13 -21.99
C MET A 516 3.53 -17.34 -21.81
N HIS A 517 3.94 -18.27 -20.95
CA HIS A 517 5.33 -18.53 -20.59
C HIS A 517 5.79 -19.96 -20.94
N ARG A 518 5.11 -20.65 -21.85
CA ARG A 518 5.56 -21.95 -22.37
C ARG A 518 6.75 -21.70 -23.30
N THR A 519 7.95 -22.05 -22.84
CA THR A 519 9.14 -22.15 -23.69
C THR A 519 8.92 -23.25 -24.72
N ASP A 520 9.33 -22.98 -25.94
CA ASP A 520 9.21 -23.93 -27.05
C ASP A 520 10.04 -25.19 -26.77
N PHE A 521 9.56 -26.36 -27.22
CA PHE A 521 10.24 -27.63 -26.93
C PHE A 521 11.63 -27.69 -27.57
N GLU A 522 11.80 -27.06 -28.73
CA GLU A 522 13.08 -27.00 -29.43
C GLU A 522 14.10 -26.14 -28.66
N GLU A 523 13.65 -25.04 -28.06
CA GLU A 523 14.46 -24.21 -27.17
C GLU A 523 14.85 -24.96 -25.89
N VAL A 524 13.93 -25.75 -25.32
CA VAL A 524 14.23 -26.62 -24.17
C VAL A 524 15.28 -27.66 -24.53
N LYS A 525 15.17 -28.30 -25.70
CA LYS A 525 16.15 -29.28 -26.20
C LYS A 525 17.54 -28.67 -26.35
N ASN A 526 17.63 -27.46 -26.89
CA ASN A 526 18.89 -26.72 -27.01
C ASN A 526 19.51 -26.41 -25.65
N ILE A 527 18.73 -25.93 -24.68
CA ILE A 527 19.24 -25.64 -23.32
C ILE A 527 19.73 -26.92 -22.61
N PHE A 528 19.08 -28.05 -22.85
CA PHE A 528 19.50 -29.34 -22.29
C PHE A 528 20.80 -29.83 -22.93
N LEU A 529 20.93 -29.74 -24.26
CA LEU A 529 22.15 -30.07 -25.00
C LEU A 529 23.33 -29.18 -24.58
N GLU A 530 23.12 -27.86 -24.45
CA GLU A 530 24.14 -26.91 -23.94
C GLU A 530 24.65 -27.30 -22.55
N ARG A 531 23.91 -28.11 -21.80
CA ARG A 531 24.23 -28.55 -20.44
C ARG A 531 24.66 -30.01 -20.36
N GLY A 532 24.91 -30.65 -21.51
CA GLY A 532 25.36 -32.04 -21.61
C GLY A 532 24.31 -33.05 -21.17
N LEU A 533 23.02 -32.76 -21.43
CA LEU A 533 21.89 -33.66 -21.23
C LEU A 533 21.15 -33.85 -22.55
N GLU A 534 21.08 -35.08 -23.03
CA GLU A 534 20.31 -35.47 -24.20
C GLU A 534 18.92 -35.95 -23.74
N ILE A 535 17.85 -35.36 -24.26
CA ILE A 535 16.48 -35.75 -23.91
C ILE A 535 16.11 -37.02 -24.69
N LEU A 536 15.69 -38.06 -23.97
CA LEU A 536 15.22 -39.34 -24.53
C LEU A 536 13.69 -39.41 -24.64
N SER A 537 12.96 -38.59 -23.86
CA SER A 537 11.50 -38.52 -23.88
C SER A 537 10.98 -37.82 -25.14
N ASP A 538 9.83 -38.27 -25.63
CA ASP A 538 9.12 -37.65 -26.75
C ASP A 538 8.50 -36.29 -26.37
N GLU A 539 8.25 -35.45 -27.38
CA GLU A 539 7.65 -34.12 -27.22
C GLU A 539 6.28 -34.16 -26.52
N SER A 540 5.54 -35.26 -26.68
CA SER A 540 4.24 -35.49 -26.05
C SER A 540 4.30 -35.55 -24.51
N GLU A 541 5.47 -35.87 -23.93
CA GLU A 541 5.68 -35.87 -22.47
C GLU A 541 5.95 -34.46 -21.92
N TYR A 542 6.25 -33.49 -22.79
CA TYR A 542 6.49 -32.09 -22.44
C TYR A 542 5.20 -31.27 -22.38
N VAL A 543 4.51 -31.39 -21.25
CA VAL A 543 3.32 -30.58 -20.93
C VAL A 543 3.71 -29.19 -20.43
N ASN A 544 4.68 -29.09 -19.51
CA ASN A 544 5.08 -27.82 -18.91
C ASN A 544 6.46 -27.88 -18.25
N GLY A 545 6.93 -26.76 -17.68
CA GLY A 545 8.20 -26.71 -16.95
C GLY A 545 8.31 -27.67 -15.74
N ARG A 546 7.22 -28.24 -15.21
CA ARG A 546 7.29 -29.26 -14.15
C ARG A 546 7.29 -30.69 -14.69
N SER A 547 7.17 -30.88 -16.00
CA SER A 547 7.35 -32.19 -16.63
C SER A 547 8.71 -32.75 -16.26
N LYS A 548 8.73 -34.06 -15.97
CA LYS A 548 9.95 -34.83 -15.77
C LYS A 548 10.24 -35.55 -17.07
N LEU A 549 11.32 -35.18 -17.74
CA LEU A 549 11.76 -35.81 -18.98
C LEU A 549 12.88 -36.78 -18.65
N SER A 550 12.90 -37.92 -19.34
CA SER A 550 14.02 -38.84 -19.33
C SER A 550 15.18 -38.21 -20.09
N VAL A 551 16.35 -38.14 -19.44
CA VAL A 551 17.56 -37.56 -20.01
C VAL A 551 18.76 -38.46 -19.83
N LYS A 552 19.62 -38.47 -20.84
CA LYS A 552 20.91 -39.14 -20.85
C LYS A 552 22.02 -38.11 -20.67
N CYS A 553 22.88 -38.26 -19.68
CA CYS A 553 24.02 -37.34 -19.49
C CYS A 553 25.26 -37.78 -20.29
N ILE A 554 26.29 -36.91 -20.34
CA ILE A 554 27.57 -37.20 -21.02
C ILE A 554 28.26 -38.47 -20.48
N ASN A 555 28.02 -38.80 -19.22
CA ASN A 555 28.53 -40.01 -18.55
C ASN A 555 27.60 -41.23 -18.74
N ASN A 556 26.69 -41.19 -19.73
CA ASN A 556 25.73 -42.24 -20.07
C ASN A 556 24.68 -42.60 -18.98
N HIS A 557 24.54 -41.82 -17.92
CA HIS A 557 23.48 -42.04 -16.92
C HIS A 557 22.11 -41.62 -17.47
N ILE A 558 21.11 -42.47 -17.28
CA ILE A 558 19.71 -42.20 -17.67
C ILE A 558 18.93 -41.80 -16.42
N THR A 559 18.48 -40.55 -16.34
CA THR A 559 17.79 -40.02 -15.15
C THR A 559 16.56 -39.19 -15.52
N LEU A 560 15.66 -38.99 -14.56
CA LEU A 560 14.49 -38.12 -14.74
C LEU A 560 14.81 -36.69 -14.29
N ALA A 561 14.85 -35.77 -15.25
CA ALA A 561 15.12 -34.36 -15.01
C ALA A 561 13.86 -33.50 -15.11
N THR A 562 13.64 -32.61 -14.14
CA THR A 562 12.51 -31.66 -14.18
C THR A 562 12.89 -30.43 -14.99
N VAL A 563 12.13 -30.10 -16.04
CA VAL A 563 12.47 -29.05 -17.02
C VAL A 563 12.80 -27.69 -16.38
N SER A 564 11.96 -27.19 -15.48
CA SER A 564 12.15 -25.92 -14.80
C SER A 564 13.37 -25.90 -13.89
N LYS A 565 13.70 -27.04 -13.26
CA LYS A 565 14.87 -27.14 -12.37
C LYS A 565 16.16 -27.21 -13.16
N VAL A 566 16.14 -27.87 -14.31
CA VAL A 566 17.24 -27.76 -15.26
C VAL A 566 17.33 -26.29 -15.64
N ILE A 567 16.38 -25.72 -16.41
CA ILE A 567 16.44 -24.36 -16.95
C ILE A 567 16.87 -23.30 -15.91
N HIS A 568 16.16 -23.18 -14.77
CA HIS A 568 16.34 -22.09 -13.81
C HIS A 568 17.34 -22.40 -12.70
N SER A 569 17.35 -23.63 -12.18
CA SER A 569 18.18 -24.02 -11.04
C SER A 569 19.49 -24.68 -11.44
N ARG A 570 19.76 -24.82 -12.75
CA ARG A 570 20.97 -25.43 -13.32
C ARG A 570 21.26 -26.82 -12.74
N GLN A 571 20.21 -27.57 -12.44
CA GLN A 571 20.36 -28.92 -11.91
C GLN A 571 20.90 -29.85 -13.01
N GLY A 572 22.05 -30.48 -12.75
CA GLY A 572 22.64 -31.50 -13.64
C GLY A 572 22.05 -32.89 -13.41
N CYS A 573 22.71 -33.91 -13.95
CA CYS A 573 22.34 -35.31 -13.73
C CYS A 573 22.30 -35.64 -12.22
N SER A 574 21.22 -36.26 -11.75
CA SER A 574 21.05 -36.64 -10.33
C SER A 574 22.00 -37.74 -9.88
N GLU A 575 22.62 -38.45 -10.82
CA GLU A 575 23.62 -39.49 -10.54
C GLU A 575 25.04 -38.92 -10.57
N CYS A 576 25.30 -37.87 -11.36
CA CYS A 576 26.58 -37.14 -11.39
C CYS A 576 26.64 -35.96 -10.40
N SER A 577 25.68 -35.86 -9.48
CA SER A 577 25.61 -34.72 -8.54
C SER A 577 26.53 -34.87 -7.33
N GLY A 578 27.40 -35.89 -7.30
CA GLY A 578 28.40 -36.09 -6.27
C GLY A 578 29.53 -35.05 -6.32
N SER A 579 30.33 -35.00 -5.26
CA SER A 579 31.60 -34.29 -5.32
C SER A 579 32.61 -35.08 -6.18
N ILE A 580 33.59 -34.42 -6.81
CA ILE A 580 34.64 -35.13 -7.58
C ILE A 580 35.32 -36.20 -6.72
N GLY A 581 35.51 -35.94 -5.42
CA GLY A 581 36.06 -36.91 -4.49
C GLY A 581 35.16 -38.12 -4.28
N GLU A 582 33.84 -37.94 -4.21
CA GLU A 582 32.85 -39.03 -4.14
C GLU A 582 32.89 -39.88 -5.41
N GLU A 583 32.98 -39.26 -6.59
CA GLU A 583 33.05 -39.98 -7.88
C GLU A 583 34.38 -40.73 -8.06
N ILE A 584 35.51 -40.13 -7.69
CA ILE A 584 36.83 -40.80 -7.70
C ILE A 584 36.80 -42.01 -6.76
N THR A 585 36.25 -41.82 -5.55
CA THR A 585 36.12 -42.91 -4.57
C THR A 585 35.24 -44.02 -5.14
N ARG A 586 34.08 -43.69 -5.72
CA ARG A 586 33.19 -44.67 -6.35
C ARG A 586 33.90 -45.49 -7.42
N HIS A 587 34.53 -44.84 -8.40
CA HIS A 587 35.20 -45.56 -9.50
C HIS A 587 36.38 -46.39 -9.03
N TRP A 588 37.13 -45.92 -8.03
CA TRP A 588 38.19 -46.73 -7.45
C TRP A 588 37.63 -47.98 -6.74
N PHE A 589 36.53 -47.85 -6.00
CA PHE A 589 35.83 -48.99 -5.40
C PHE A 589 35.32 -49.97 -6.46
N GLU A 590 34.72 -49.47 -7.55
CA GLU A 590 34.21 -50.31 -8.63
C GLU A 590 35.31 -51.08 -9.35
N GLU A 591 36.48 -50.46 -9.57
CA GLU A 591 37.64 -51.10 -10.19
C GLU A 591 38.31 -52.11 -9.24
N TYR A 592 38.41 -51.78 -7.95
CA TYR A 592 39.03 -52.65 -6.95
C TYR A 592 38.20 -53.91 -6.67
N PHE A 593 36.88 -53.77 -6.53
CA PHE A 593 35.98 -54.88 -6.24
C PHE A 593 35.40 -55.55 -7.49
N GLY A 594 35.58 -54.96 -8.67
CA GLY A 594 35.04 -55.47 -9.93
C GLY A 594 33.50 -55.44 -10.00
N CYS A 595 32.83 -54.68 -9.14
CA CYS A 595 31.38 -54.65 -9.02
C CYS A 595 30.86 -53.21 -8.86
N ASN A 596 29.58 -52.99 -9.15
CA ASN A 596 29.01 -51.63 -9.16
C ASN A 596 28.64 -51.16 -7.74
N PHE A 597 28.97 -49.90 -7.41
CA PHE A 597 28.62 -49.27 -6.14
C PHE A 597 27.64 -48.12 -6.40
N ARG A 598 26.33 -48.42 -6.33
CA ARG A 598 25.28 -47.42 -6.57
C ARG A 598 24.98 -46.62 -5.32
N LYS A 599 24.60 -45.36 -5.51
CA LYS A 599 24.01 -44.54 -4.45
C LYS A 599 22.62 -45.08 -4.13
N VAL A 600 22.40 -45.55 -2.91
CA VAL A 600 21.12 -46.18 -2.50
C VAL A 600 20.51 -45.42 -1.34
N ARG A 601 19.20 -45.16 -1.45
CA ARG A 601 18.36 -44.71 -0.34
C ARG A 601 17.55 -45.88 0.17
N PHE A 602 17.66 -46.20 1.45
CA PHE A 602 16.80 -47.20 2.06
C PHE A 602 16.04 -46.62 3.25
N VAL A 603 14.86 -47.20 3.45
CA VAL A 603 13.98 -46.92 4.58
C VAL A 603 14.05 -48.13 5.50
N PRO A 604 14.50 -47.99 6.75
CA PRO A 604 14.51 -49.11 7.70
C PRO A 604 13.10 -49.61 7.94
N SER A 605 12.93 -50.93 8.12
CA SER A 605 11.63 -51.58 8.35
C SER A 605 10.89 -51.03 9.58
N ASN A 606 11.63 -50.47 10.55
CA ASN A 606 11.08 -49.77 11.70
C ASN A 606 10.88 -48.29 11.36
N LYS A 607 9.61 -47.84 11.34
CA LYS A 607 9.15 -46.47 11.01
C LYS A 607 9.65 -45.37 11.97
N GLU A 608 10.60 -45.65 12.86
CA GLU A 608 11.18 -44.71 13.83
C GLU A 608 12.48 -44.04 13.33
N HIS A 609 13.12 -44.57 12.29
CA HIS A 609 14.41 -44.06 11.81
C HIS A 609 14.26 -43.18 10.55
N GLN A 610 15.12 -42.15 10.44
CA GLN A 610 15.20 -41.29 9.26
C GLN A 610 15.74 -42.06 8.05
N TRP A 611 15.52 -41.50 6.84
CA TRP A 611 16.00 -42.05 5.57
C TRP A 611 17.52 -42.14 5.60
N LEU A 612 18.08 -43.31 5.25
CA LEU A 612 19.54 -43.47 5.09
C LEU A 612 19.90 -43.40 3.61
N GLU A 613 20.86 -42.54 3.28
CA GLU A 613 21.44 -42.37 1.95
C GLU A 613 22.94 -42.60 2.06
N LEU A 614 23.44 -43.65 1.41
CA LEU A 614 24.87 -43.99 1.38
C LEU A 614 25.44 -43.61 0.01
N ASP A 615 26.64 -43.03 -0.01
CA ASP A 615 27.29 -42.56 -1.25
C ASP A 615 27.61 -43.69 -2.24
N GLY A 616 27.87 -44.90 -1.77
CA GLY A 616 27.89 -46.11 -2.58
C GLY A 616 27.69 -47.36 -1.74
N TYR A 617 26.83 -48.26 -2.20
CA TYR A 617 26.53 -49.53 -1.54
C TYR A 617 26.44 -50.67 -2.56
N ASN A 618 27.05 -51.80 -2.23
CA ASN A 618 26.90 -53.05 -2.96
C ASN A 618 26.21 -54.09 -2.06
N LYS A 619 25.07 -54.59 -2.53
CA LYS A 619 24.23 -55.55 -1.78
C LYS A 619 24.86 -56.93 -1.66
N GLU A 620 25.61 -57.37 -2.67
CA GLU A 620 26.22 -58.71 -2.71
C GLU A 620 27.40 -58.80 -1.76
N LEU A 621 28.21 -57.73 -1.69
CA LEU A 621 29.39 -57.67 -0.80
C LEU A 621 29.05 -57.19 0.61
N MET A 622 27.86 -56.63 0.85
CA MET A 622 27.49 -55.95 2.09
C MET A 622 28.48 -54.84 2.49
N ILE A 623 29.09 -54.18 1.50
CA ILE A 623 30.05 -53.09 1.69
C ILE A 623 29.41 -51.77 1.24
N ALA A 624 29.60 -50.73 2.05
CA ALA A 624 29.26 -49.36 1.70
C ALA A 624 30.46 -48.42 1.90
N PHE A 625 30.49 -47.30 1.18
CA PHE A 625 31.39 -46.20 1.47
C PHE A 625 30.62 -44.88 1.65
N GLU A 626 31.18 -43.99 2.46
CA GLU A 626 30.70 -42.63 2.67
C GLU A 626 31.88 -41.65 2.52
N TYR A 627 31.74 -40.64 1.65
CA TYR A 627 32.80 -39.66 1.42
C TYR A 627 32.60 -38.41 2.30
N GLN A 628 33.52 -38.20 3.24
CA GLN A 628 33.43 -37.14 4.24
C GLN A 628 33.88 -35.80 3.65
N GLY A 629 32.92 -35.02 3.09
CA GLY A 629 33.18 -33.69 2.53
C GLY A 629 33.55 -32.60 3.55
N ILE A 630 33.71 -31.33 3.10
CA ILE A 630 34.09 -30.20 3.99
C ILE A 630 33.19 -30.03 5.20
N TYR A 631 31.90 -30.26 4.98
CA TYR A 631 30.86 -30.09 5.98
C TYR A 631 30.96 -31.11 7.13
N HIS A 632 31.81 -32.13 7.02
CA HIS A 632 32.08 -33.09 8.10
C HIS A 632 33.34 -32.72 8.92
N ILE A 633 34.19 -31.85 8.38
CA ILE A 633 35.51 -31.53 8.95
C ILE A 633 35.51 -30.11 9.54
N ASP A 634 34.91 -29.14 8.84
CA ASP A 634 34.97 -27.73 9.19
C ASP A 634 33.63 -27.22 9.76
N PRO A 635 33.57 -26.79 11.03
CA PRO A 635 32.40 -26.18 11.64
C PRO A 635 31.96 -24.87 10.94
N ASP A 636 32.92 -24.12 10.39
CA ASP A 636 32.66 -22.81 9.75
C ASP A 636 32.06 -22.98 8.34
N ALA A 637 32.06 -24.20 7.80
CA ALA A 637 31.34 -24.51 6.57
C ALA A 637 29.81 -24.53 6.77
N HIS A 638 29.30 -24.59 8.01
CA HIS A 638 27.86 -24.55 8.30
C HIS A 638 27.39 -23.15 8.68
N ASP A 639 26.19 -22.75 8.22
CA ASP A 639 25.60 -21.45 8.59
C ASP A 639 25.34 -21.29 10.10
N SER A 640 25.22 -22.40 10.86
CA SER A 640 24.97 -22.37 12.30
C SER A 640 25.55 -23.58 13.04
N LYS A 641 25.86 -23.38 14.33
CA LYS A 641 26.34 -24.45 15.22
C LYS A 641 25.34 -25.59 15.40
N GLU A 642 24.02 -25.33 15.31
CA GLU A 642 23.03 -26.41 15.40
C GLU A 642 23.07 -27.36 14.20
N LYS A 643 23.32 -26.83 12.98
CA LYS A 643 23.44 -27.65 11.77
C LYS A 643 24.65 -28.58 11.83
N TRP A 644 25.77 -28.11 12.37
CA TRP A 644 26.97 -28.92 12.62
C TRP A 644 26.70 -30.06 13.60
N VAL A 645 26.05 -29.78 14.74
CA VAL A 645 25.68 -30.82 15.72
C VAL A 645 24.70 -31.83 15.12
N ALA A 646 23.75 -31.38 14.30
CA ALA A 646 22.83 -32.27 13.59
C ALA A 646 23.51 -33.12 12.51
N GLN A 647 24.58 -32.64 11.88
CA GLN A 647 25.41 -33.44 10.97
C GLN A 647 26.13 -34.57 11.73
N LYS A 648 26.81 -34.25 12.85
CA LYS A 648 27.46 -35.28 13.68
C LYS A 648 26.49 -36.38 14.15
N LYS A 649 25.28 -35.97 14.56
CA LYS A 649 24.23 -36.92 14.98
C LYS A 649 23.75 -37.81 13.84
N ARG A 650 23.74 -37.32 12.60
CA ARG A 650 23.42 -38.12 11.41
C ARG A 650 24.54 -39.10 11.07
N ASP A 651 25.80 -38.68 11.17
CA ASP A 651 26.95 -39.54 10.93
C ASP A 651 27.01 -40.68 11.97
N GLU A 652 26.76 -40.37 13.25
CA GLU A 652 26.63 -41.39 14.33
C GLU A 652 25.48 -42.37 14.08
N ASN A 653 24.32 -41.88 13.64
CA ASN A 653 23.19 -42.75 13.29
C ASN A 653 23.52 -43.63 12.09
N THR A 654 24.22 -43.11 11.07
CA THR A 654 24.62 -43.86 9.88
C THR A 654 25.52 -45.04 10.26
N ARG A 655 26.51 -44.81 11.14
CA ARG A 655 27.37 -45.88 11.65
C ARG A 655 26.60 -46.95 12.41
N LYS A 656 25.70 -46.55 13.33
CA LYS A 656 24.85 -47.48 14.10
C LYS A 656 23.96 -48.32 13.19
N MET A 657 23.32 -47.68 12.21
CA MET A 657 22.44 -48.37 11.28
C MET A 657 23.19 -49.33 10.35
N CYS A 658 24.39 -48.97 9.89
CA CYS A 658 25.22 -49.88 9.10
C CYS A 658 25.64 -51.11 9.94
N GLN A 659 25.96 -50.92 11.23
CA GLN A 659 26.26 -52.01 12.16
C GLN A 659 25.04 -52.93 12.38
N GLU A 660 23.85 -52.37 12.60
CA GLU A 660 22.60 -53.14 12.77
C GLU A 660 22.23 -53.96 11.52
N LEU A 661 22.54 -53.44 10.33
CA LEU A 661 22.27 -54.11 9.06
C LEU A 661 23.40 -55.06 8.60
N GLY A 662 24.48 -55.18 9.38
CA GLY A 662 25.65 -55.99 9.01
C GLY A 662 26.41 -55.46 7.79
N ILE A 663 26.30 -54.16 7.49
CA ILE A 663 26.97 -53.50 6.37
C ILE A 663 28.32 -52.96 6.84
N GLN A 664 29.40 -53.35 6.16
CA GLN A 664 30.74 -52.81 6.42
C GLN A 664 30.88 -51.43 5.77
N LEU A 665 30.87 -50.37 6.59
CA LEU A 665 30.98 -48.98 6.13
C LEU A 665 32.44 -48.51 6.12
N ILE A 666 32.93 -48.06 4.97
CA ILE A 666 34.26 -47.46 4.79
C ILE A 666 34.12 -45.95 4.65
N GLU A 667 34.62 -45.21 5.64
CA GLU A 667 34.57 -43.74 5.64
C GLU A 667 35.84 -43.18 5.01
N VAL A 668 35.70 -42.53 3.86
CA VAL A 668 36.82 -41.92 3.14
C VAL A 668 36.90 -40.44 3.48
N GLU A 669 38.04 -40.03 4.03
CA GLU A 669 38.31 -38.63 4.35
C GLU A 669 38.51 -37.79 3.09
N LEU A 670 38.10 -36.52 3.17
CA LEU A 670 38.24 -35.53 2.12
C LEU A 670 39.65 -35.50 1.50
N PHE A 671 39.73 -35.54 0.17
CA PHE A 671 40.98 -35.30 -0.57
C PHE A 671 41.40 -33.81 -0.57
N ASN A 672 42.68 -33.55 -0.76
CA ASN A 672 43.19 -32.19 -0.89
C ASN A 672 42.60 -31.48 -2.12
N ARG A 673 41.67 -30.56 -1.89
CA ARG A 673 40.87 -29.91 -2.95
C ARG A 673 41.65 -28.88 -3.77
N TYR A 674 42.81 -28.45 -3.29
CA TYR A 674 43.61 -27.45 -3.98
C TYR A 674 44.52 -28.08 -5.04
N SER A 675 44.98 -29.31 -4.81
CA SER A 675 46.00 -29.95 -5.65
C SER A 675 45.56 -31.28 -6.28
N PHE A 676 44.61 -32.02 -5.68
CA PHE A 676 44.20 -33.38 -6.09
C PHE A 676 45.39 -34.26 -6.53
N LYS A 677 46.47 -34.27 -5.74
CA LYS A 677 47.63 -35.11 -6.04
C LYS A 677 47.30 -36.58 -5.81
N ASP A 678 47.80 -37.44 -6.69
CA ASP A 678 47.64 -38.90 -6.59
C ASP A 678 48.10 -39.42 -5.21
N SER A 679 49.20 -38.85 -4.66
CA SER A 679 49.72 -39.16 -3.32
C SER A 679 48.70 -38.94 -2.20
N ASP A 680 47.90 -37.89 -2.30
CA ASP A 680 46.97 -37.47 -1.25
C ASP A 680 45.73 -38.38 -1.27
N ILE A 681 45.27 -38.77 -2.47
CA ILE A 681 44.14 -39.70 -2.66
C ILE A 681 44.50 -41.09 -2.13
N VAL A 682 45.69 -41.59 -2.51
CA VAL A 682 46.19 -42.89 -2.05
C VAL A 682 46.32 -42.91 -0.53
N ALA A 683 46.88 -41.86 0.08
CA ALA A 683 47.00 -41.78 1.54
C ALA A 683 45.64 -41.81 2.27
N SER A 684 44.62 -41.10 1.75
CA SER A 684 43.28 -41.12 2.34
C SER A 684 42.57 -42.47 2.20
N LEU A 685 42.75 -43.16 1.07
CA LEU A 685 42.18 -44.50 0.85
C LEU A 685 42.85 -45.55 1.75
N ILE A 686 44.19 -45.54 1.86
CA ILE A 686 44.92 -46.46 2.76
C ILE A 686 44.45 -46.29 4.20
N LYS A 687 44.33 -45.04 4.68
CA LYS A 687 43.81 -44.75 6.03
C LYS A 687 42.38 -45.26 6.23
N ALA A 688 41.52 -45.12 5.22
CA ALA A 688 40.12 -45.57 5.30
C ALA A 688 40.03 -47.10 5.45
N PHE A 689 40.86 -47.85 4.73
CA PHE A 689 40.87 -49.32 4.80
C PHE A 689 41.57 -49.86 6.05
N GLN A 690 42.63 -49.21 6.52
CA GLN A 690 43.28 -49.54 7.80
C GLN A 690 42.30 -49.42 8.97
N LYS A 691 41.43 -48.39 8.99
CA LYS A 691 40.40 -48.24 10.04
C LYS A 691 39.38 -49.38 10.08
N VAL A 692 39.21 -50.08 8.97
CA VAL A 692 38.26 -51.19 8.82
C VAL A 692 38.96 -52.56 8.92
N GLY A 693 40.27 -52.57 9.19
CA GLY A 693 41.07 -53.78 9.38
C GLY A 693 41.42 -54.53 8.09
N ARG A 694 41.47 -53.84 6.94
CA ARG A 694 41.86 -54.42 5.65
C ARG A 694 43.18 -53.82 5.18
N GLU A 695 44.15 -54.68 4.86
CA GLU A 695 45.37 -54.26 4.16
C GLU A 695 45.16 -54.31 2.64
N ILE A 696 45.63 -53.28 1.92
CA ILE A 696 45.53 -53.19 0.47
C ILE A 696 46.95 -53.27 -0.12
N ASP A 697 47.11 -54.06 -1.19
CA ASP A 697 48.35 -54.12 -1.95
C ASP A 697 48.62 -52.83 -2.75
N SER A 698 49.88 -52.41 -2.78
CA SER A 698 50.39 -51.24 -3.49
C SER A 698 50.05 -51.20 -4.98
N THR A 699 49.82 -52.36 -5.61
CA THR A 699 49.45 -52.50 -7.03
C THR A 699 48.06 -51.95 -7.36
N ALA A 700 47.15 -51.91 -6.37
CA ALA A 700 45.76 -51.43 -6.50
C ALA A 700 45.63 -49.91 -6.75
N PHE A 701 46.73 -49.16 -6.62
CA PHE A 701 46.75 -47.70 -6.77
C PHE A 701 47.35 -47.23 -8.10
N SER A 702 47.84 -48.15 -8.94
CA SER A 702 48.49 -47.85 -10.23
C SER A 702 47.59 -47.11 -11.24
N ASN A 703 46.27 -47.30 -11.15
CA ASN A 703 45.29 -46.69 -12.05
C ASN A 703 44.62 -45.42 -11.50
N VAL A 704 44.96 -44.96 -10.29
CA VAL A 704 44.35 -43.76 -9.69
C VAL A 704 44.47 -42.53 -10.60
N ALA A 705 45.64 -42.30 -11.20
CA ALA A 705 45.86 -41.21 -12.14
C ALA A 705 44.96 -41.29 -13.38
N LYS A 706 44.63 -42.50 -13.87
CA LYS A 706 43.72 -42.71 -15.01
C LYS A 706 42.27 -42.47 -14.59
N ILE A 707 41.87 -42.93 -13.40
CA ILE A 707 40.53 -42.71 -12.85
C ILE A 707 40.27 -41.22 -12.63
N VAL A 708 41.22 -40.50 -12.02
CA VAL A 708 41.12 -39.04 -11.80
C VAL A 708 40.97 -38.31 -13.12
N LYS A 709 41.79 -38.64 -14.12
CA LYS A 709 41.68 -38.04 -15.47
C LYS A 709 40.34 -38.36 -16.13
N LYS A 710 39.83 -39.58 -16.00
CA LYS A 710 38.52 -39.99 -16.57
C LYS A 710 37.37 -39.21 -15.94
N VAL A 711 37.32 -39.13 -14.60
CA VAL A 711 36.27 -38.41 -13.86
C VAL A 711 36.35 -36.90 -14.12
N ALA A 712 37.56 -36.33 -14.08
CA ALA A 712 37.75 -34.90 -14.27
C ALA A 712 37.43 -34.44 -15.71
N LYS A 713 37.64 -35.30 -16.73
CA LYS A 713 37.30 -35.02 -18.13
C LYS A 713 35.85 -35.33 -18.50
N GLY A 714 35.19 -36.25 -17.80
CA GLY A 714 33.77 -36.61 -18.02
C GLY A 714 32.76 -35.68 -17.35
N SER A 715 33.19 -34.66 -16.62
CA SER A 715 32.25 -33.82 -15.87
C SER A 715 31.50 -32.83 -16.78
N ASN A 716 30.16 -32.80 -16.69
CA ASN A 716 29.33 -31.73 -17.30
C ASN A 716 29.73 -30.31 -16.83
N ARG A 717 30.57 -30.21 -15.78
CA ARG A 717 31.03 -28.94 -15.22
C ARG A 717 32.21 -28.32 -15.98
N LEU A 718 32.77 -28.99 -17.00
CA LEU A 718 33.78 -28.39 -17.90
C LEU A 718 33.27 -27.11 -18.57
N ILE A 719 31.97 -27.06 -18.88
CA ILE A 719 31.28 -25.89 -19.45
C ILE A 719 31.43 -24.66 -18.53
N GLU A 720 31.54 -24.83 -17.21
CA GLU A 720 31.76 -23.71 -16.29
C GLU A 720 33.12 -23.06 -16.47
N ILE A 721 34.17 -23.84 -16.75
CA ILE A 721 35.53 -23.34 -16.99
C ILE A 721 35.53 -22.53 -18.29
N GLU A 722 34.95 -23.08 -19.36
CA GLU A 722 34.84 -22.38 -20.65
C GLU A 722 34.05 -21.07 -20.55
N ARG A 723 32.96 -21.08 -19.79
CA ARG A 723 32.16 -19.88 -19.50
C ARG A 723 33.02 -18.81 -18.84
N VAL A 724 33.75 -19.14 -17.77
CA VAL A 724 34.61 -18.17 -17.05
C VAL A 724 35.71 -17.65 -17.98
N CYS A 725 36.29 -18.51 -18.82
CA CYS A 725 37.26 -18.12 -19.84
C CYS A 725 36.66 -17.10 -20.81
N LYS A 726 35.45 -17.33 -21.34
CA LYS A 726 34.74 -16.40 -22.23
C LYS A 726 34.37 -15.08 -21.53
N GLU A 727 33.78 -15.14 -20.33
CA GLU A 727 33.33 -13.96 -19.58
C GLU A 727 34.47 -13.02 -19.17
N HIS A 728 35.61 -13.58 -18.77
CA HIS A 728 36.78 -12.83 -18.33
C HIS A 728 37.87 -12.72 -19.42
N ASN A 729 37.58 -13.11 -20.66
CA ASN A 729 38.53 -13.07 -21.78
C ASN A 729 39.91 -13.69 -21.42
N LEU A 730 39.86 -14.93 -20.93
CA LEU A 730 41.02 -15.73 -20.53
C LEU A 730 41.09 -17.00 -21.38
N THR A 731 42.27 -17.60 -21.45
CA THR A 731 42.52 -18.93 -22.02
C THR A 731 43.09 -19.82 -20.93
N LEU A 732 42.52 -21.02 -20.74
CA LEU A 732 43.06 -22.01 -19.81
C LEU A 732 44.37 -22.59 -20.38
N ILE A 733 45.41 -22.68 -19.56
CA ILE A 733 46.70 -23.29 -19.95
C ILE A 733 46.72 -24.77 -19.60
N ASP A 734 46.14 -25.12 -18.46
CA ASP A 734 46.06 -26.51 -18.02
C ASP A 734 45.16 -27.33 -18.96
N GLU A 735 45.34 -28.66 -18.99
CA GLU A 735 44.40 -29.54 -19.68
C GLU A 735 42.97 -29.28 -19.17
N LEU A 736 42.00 -29.28 -20.08
CA LEU A 736 40.59 -29.02 -19.75
C LEU A 736 40.03 -30.16 -18.88
N MET A 737 40.13 -29.98 -17.57
CA MET A 737 39.71 -30.94 -16.55
C MET A 737 38.98 -30.23 -15.42
N TRP A 738 37.89 -30.80 -14.92
CA TRP A 738 37.17 -30.26 -13.78
C TRP A 738 37.71 -30.84 -12.47
N LEU A 739 38.44 -30.01 -11.73
CA LEU A 739 39.00 -30.32 -10.40
C LEU A 739 38.29 -29.56 -9.28
N GLY A 740 37.17 -28.89 -9.59
CA GLY A 740 36.33 -28.17 -8.64
C GLY A 740 36.48 -26.65 -8.72
N ARG A 741 35.57 -25.93 -8.05
CA ARG A 741 35.48 -24.45 -8.12
C ARG A 741 36.60 -23.72 -7.38
N GLU A 742 37.12 -24.32 -6.32
CA GLU A 742 38.19 -23.76 -5.48
C GLU A 742 39.59 -24.13 -5.97
N HIS A 743 39.70 -25.04 -6.95
CA HIS A 743 40.98 -25.44 -7.52
C HIS A 743 41.65 -24.27 -8.25
N GLU A 744 42.98 -24.17 -8.14
CA GLU A 744 43.75 -23.10 -8.76
C GLU A 744 44.14 -23.45 -10.20
N TYR A 745 43.26 -23.10 -11.14
CA TYR A 745 43.55 -23.21 -12.57
C TYR A 745 44.50 -22.12 -13.04
N LYS A 746 45.41 -22.45 -13.96
CA LYS A 746 46.30 -21.49 -14.61
C LYS A 746 45.62 -20.89 -15.84
N PHE A 747 45.38 -19.59 -15.78
CA PHE A 747 44.79 -18.82 -16.87
C PHE A 747 45.82 -17.90 -17.52
N ARG A 748 45.77 -17.78 -18.85
CA ARG A 748 46.43 -16.75 -19.65
C ARG A 748 45.42 -15.65 -19.97
N CYS A 749 45.80 -14.40 -19.74
CA CYS A 749 44.98 -13.25 -20.11
C CYS A 749 45.06 -12.96 -21.61
N ASN A 750 43.94 -12.97 -22.35
CA ASN A 750 43.96 -12.68 -23.80
C ASN A 750 44.23 -11.20 -24.13
N LYS A 751 44.30 -10.32 -23.12
CA LYS A 751 44.58 -8.89 -23.31
C LYS A 751 46.07 -8.53 -23.16
N CYS A 752 46.79 -9.23 -22.28
CA CYS A 752 48.16 -8.84 -21.90
C CYS A 752 49.08 -10.05 -21.70
N ASP A 753 48.64 -11.23 -22.12
CA ASP A 753 49.32 -12.54 -22.03
C ASP A 753 49.82 -12.96 -20.65
N TYR A 754 49.41 -12.23 -19.61
CA TYR A 754 49.81 -12.53 -18.24
C TYR A 754 49.19 -13.84 -17.78
N VAL A 755 50.06 -14.76 -17.36
CA VAL A 755 49.68 -16.05 -16.78
C VAL A 755 49.55 -15.92 -15.28
N PHE A 756 48.43 -16.37 -14.72
CA PHE A 756 48.21 -16.35 -13.28
C PHE A 756 47.33 -17.53 -12.83
N PRO A 757 47.61 -18.10 -11.64
CA PRO A 757 46.71 -19.06 -11.01
C PRO A 757 45.48 -18.34 -10.45
N SER A 758 44.30 -18.95 -10.59
CA SER A 758 43.10 -18.50 -9.90
C SER A 758 42.05 -19.60 -9.83
N SER A 759 41.28 -19.61 -8.74
CA SER A 759 40.06 -20.39 -8.68
C SER A 759 38.90 -19.75 -9.46
N LEU A 760 37.96 -20.57 -9.91
CA LEU A 760 36.74 -20.12 -10.60
C LEU A 760 35.84 -19.33 -9.65
N ALA A 761 35.73 -19.76 -8.38
CA ALA A 761 35.00 -19.04 -7.35
C ALA A 761 35.52 -17.61 -7.18
N ARG A 762 36.85 -17.43 -7.22
CA ARG A 762 37.46 -16.10 -7.16
C ARG A 762 37.19 -15.28 -8.44
N ARG A 763 37.12 -15.92 -9.61
CA ARG A 763 36.80 -15.24 -10.87
C ARG A 763 35.35 -14.75 -10.90
N ASP A 764 34.39 -15.56 -10.47
CA ASP A 764 32.96 -15.19 -10.40
C ASP A 764 32.72 -13.94 -9.52
N ILE A 765 33.53 -13.73 -8.47
CA ILE A 765 33.39 -12.60 -7.54
C ILE A 765 34.01 -11.30 -8.09
N VAL A 766 35.08 -11.39 -8.90
CA VAL A 766 35.82 -10.19 -9.31
C VAL A 766 35.08 -9.40 -10.38
N LYS A 767 34.97 -8.08 -10.16
CA LYS A 767 34.28 -7.16 -11.09
C LYS A 767 35.03 -6.89 -12.39
N HIS A 768 36.29 -7.30 -12.50
CA HIS A 768 37.13 -6.99 -13.66
C HIS A 768 37.09 -8.12 -14.70
N LYS A 769 36.93 -7.76 -15.97
CA LYS A 769 36.71 -8.70 -17.10
C LYS A 769 37.99 -9.31 -17.70
N CYS A 770 39.09 -9.37 -16.95
CA CYS A 770 40.39 -9.88 -17.42
C CYS A 770 41.27 -10.27 -16.22
N CYS A 771 42.59 -10.07 -16.29
CA CYS A 771 43.51 -10.41 -15.22
C CYS A 771 43.61 -9.33 -14.12
N PRO A 772 44.11 -9.68 -12.92
CA PRO A 772 44.37 -8.73 -11.85
C PRO A 772 45.31 -7.57 -12.24
N ARG A 773 46.25 -7.80 -13.16
CA ARG A 773 47.20 -6.78 -13.63
C ARG A 773 46.49 -5.66 -14.41
N CYS A 774 45.72 -6.02 -15.44
CA CYS A 774 44.93 -5.06 -16.21
C CYS A 774 43.89 -4.32 -15.37
N ALA A 775 43.35 -4.94 -14.33
CA ALA A 775 42.42 -4.28 -13.41
C ALA A 775 43.08 -3.11 -12.63
N ARG A 776 44.35 -3.27 -12.21
CA ARG A 776 45.09 -2.23 -11.48
C ARG A 776 45.36 -0.99 -12.34
N GLU A 777 45.66 -1.17 -13.62
CA GLU A 777 45.93 -0.07 -14.56
C GLU A 777 44.71 0.84 -14.77
N ILE A 778 43.51 0.27 -14.88
CA ILE A 778 42.26 1.03 -15.06
C ILE A 778 41.90 1.85 -13.81
N GLY A 779 42.14 1.30 -12.62
CA GLY A 779 41.93 2.00 -11.35
C GLY A 779 42.84 3.20 -11.16
N GLY A 780 44.10 3.09 -11.59
CA GLY A 780 45.08 4.20 -11.57
C GLY A 780 44.66 5.37 -12.46
N ASN A 781 44.15 5.10 -13.66
CA ASN A 781 43.72 6.13 -14.60
C ASN A 781 42.45 6.89 -14.12
N LYS A 782 41.50 6.21 -13.46
CA LYS A 782 40.32 6.86 -12.88
C LYS A 782 40.66 7.84 -11.75
N ARG A 783 41.66 7.52 -10.92
CA ARG A 783 42.14 8.44 -9.86
C ARG A 783 42.72 9.71 -10.45
N LYS A 784 43.59 9.59 -11.46
CA LYS A 784 44.21 10.74 -12.18
C LYS A 784 43.16 11.66 -12.81
N LEU A 785 42.11 11.11 -13.41
CA LEU A 785 41.00 11.90 -14.00
C LEU A 785 40.17 12.66 -12.94
N SER A 786 39.93 12.08 -11.76
CA SER A 786 39.16 12.75 -10.70
C SER A 786 39.89 13.93 -10.06
N GLU A 787 41.23 13.89 -10.02
CA GLU A 787 42.06 14.97 -9.46
C GLU A 787 42.21 16.15 -10.44
N SER A 788 42.03 15.93 -11.74
CA SER A 788 42.12 16.97 -12.77
C SER A 788 40.92 17.93 -12.81
N ARG A 789 39.73 17.53 -12.30
CA ARG A 789 38.46 18.25 -12.48
C ARG A 789 38.08 19.21 -11.34
N LYS A 790 38.84 19.28 -10.24
CA LYS A 790 38.54 20.23 -9.15
C LYS A 790 39.17 21.58 -9.47
N ASP A 791 38.37 22.64 -9.43
CA ASP A 791 38.81 24.01 -9.60
C ASP A 791 39.83 24.36 -8.50
N LYS A 792 41.12 24.29 -8.85
CA LYS A 792 42.25 24.35 -7.92
C LYS A 792 42.37 25.73 -7.25
N SER A 793 41.79 26.76 -7.87
CA SER A 793 41.76 28.14 -7.41
C SER A 793 41.01 28.31 -6.08
N ALA A 794 39.82 27.69 -5.95
CA ALA A 794 38.99 27.77 -4.76
C ALA A 794 39.54 26.96 -3.57
N ILE A 795 40.35 25.93 -3.84
CA ILE A 795 41.03 25.14 -2.81
C ILE A 795 42.24 25.91 -2.28
N LEU A 796 43.00 26.54 -3.19
CA LEU A 796 44.14 27.37 -2.82
C LEU A 796 43.70 28.59 -1.99
N SER A 797 42.57 29.23 -2.31
CA SER A 797 42.07 30.37 -1.52
C SER A 797 41.71 29.97 -0.09
N LYS A 798 41.02 28.84 0.09
CA LYS A 798 40.71 28.29 1.42
C LYS A 798 41.96 27.91 2.20
N PHE A 799 42.95 27.34 1.53
CA PHE A 799 44.22 26.99 2.16
C PHE A 799 45.01 28.25 2.56
N SER A 800 45.08 29.26 1.68
CA SER A 800 45.73 30.54 1.95
C SER A 800 45.13 31.23 3.18
N ASN A 801 43.80 31.25 3.32
CA ASN A 801 43.14 31.84 4.49
C ASN A 801 43.55 31.12 5.79
N LYS A 802 43.63 29.78 5.76
CA LYS A 802 44.01 28.96 6.92
C LYS A 802 45.48 29.13 7.30
N VAL A 803 46.35 29.35 6.32
CA VAL A 803 47.78 29.66 6.55
C VAL A 803 47.94 31.08 7.11
N GLN A 804 47.13 32.04 6.64
CA GLN A 804 47.06 33.40 7.20
C GLN A 804 46.58 33.41 8.66
N GLU A 805 45.62 32.58 9.05
CA GLU A 805 45.19 32.41 10.46
C GLU A 805 46.36 31.99 11.37
N LEU A 806 47.35 31.25 10.85
CA LEU A 806 48.55 30.84 11.57
C LEU A 806 49.69 31.88 11.48
N GLY A 807 49.40 33.08 10.98
CA GLY A 807 50.36 34.18 10.92
C GLY A 807 51.34 34.12 9.74
N VAL A 808 51.01 33.38 8.67
CA VAL A 808 51.87 33.21 7.49
C VAL A 808 51.13 33.60 6.22
N LYS A 809 51.76 34.38 5.34
CA LYS A 809 51.26 34.68 3.99
C LYS A 809 51.84 33.66 3.01
N LEU A 810 50.98 32.87 2.38
CA LEU A 810 51.39 31.89 1.37
C LEU A 810 51.98 32.61 0.13
N THR A 811 53.17 32.20 -0.33
CA THR A 811 53.78 32.69 -1.58
C THR A 811 53.52 31.77 -2.76
N THR A 812 53.21 30.49 -2.50
CA THR A 812 52.87 29.51 -3.53
C THR A 812 51.57 29.90 -4.25
N LYS A 813 51.66 30.15 -5.56
CA LYS A 813 50.54 30.61 -6.41
C LYS A 813 49.63 29.49 -6.94
N GLN A 814 50.01 28.22 -6.75
CA GLN A 814 49.27 27.07 -7.26
C GLN A 814 49.05 26.01 -6.18
N TRP A 815 47.93 25.30 -6.28
CA TRP A 815 47.63 24.16 -5.41
C TRP A 815 48.47 22.93 -5.81
N LEU A 816 49.40 22.53 -4.94
CA LEU A 816 50.33 21.42 -5.18
C LEU A 816 49.76 20.05 -4.78
N GLY A 817 48.70 20.01 -3.96
CA GLY A 817 48.06 18.79 -3.45
C GLY A 817 48.10 18.67 -1.92
N SER A 818 47.49 17.62 -1.38
CA SER A 818 47.42 17.35 0.07
C SER A 818 48.34 16.22 0.55
N SER A 819 49.27 15.76 -0.31
CA SER A 819 50.27 14.74 0.03
C SER A 819 51.41 15.32 0.87
N TYR A 820 52.07 14.49 1.68
CA TYR A 820 53.26 14.86 2.47
C TYR A 820 54.45 15.27 1.59
N GLU A 821 54.51 14.77 0.36
CA GLU A 821 55.56 15.09 -0.62
C GLU A 821 55.39 16.49 -1.25
N LYS A 822 54.25 17.14 -1.01
CA LYS A 822 53.92 18.45 -1.59
C LYS A 822 54.09 19.52 -0.52
N VAL A 823 55.17 20.28 -0.65
CA VAL A 823 55.56 21.34 0.29
C VAL A 823 55.15 22.72 -0.24
N TYR A 824 54.79 23.61 0.68
CA TYR A 824 54.34 24.97 0.42
C TYR A 824 55.29 25.98 1.07
N GLU A 825 55.36 27.17 0.47
CA GLU A 825 56.20 28.28 0.89
C GLU A 825 55.35 29.46 1.36
N GLY A 826 55.86 30.21 2.33
CA GLY A 826 55.21 31.41 2.82
C GLY A 826 56.14 32.32 3.61
N LEU A 827 55.65 33.53 3.90
CA LEU A 827 56.33 34.57 4.66
C LEU A 827 55.59 34.78 5.98
N CYS A 828 56.31 34.86 7.09
CA CYS A 828 55.72 35.18 8.37
C CYS A 828 55.19 36.63 8.37
N LEU A 829 53.93 36.83 8.76
CA LEU A 829 53.29 38.16 8.83
C LEU A 829 53.88 39.04 9.95
N TYR A 830 54.53 38.43 10.95
CA TYR A 830 55.06 39.16 12.10
C TYR A 830 56.53 39.57 11.97
N CYS A 831 57.36 38.74 11.34
CA CYS A 831 58.80 39.04 11.18
C CYS A 831 59.24 39.21 9.72
N GLY A 832 58.34 39.05 8.75
CA GLY A 832 58.64 39.21 7.32
C GLY A 832 59.55 38.14 6.72
N LYS A 833 60.11 37.23 7.52
CA LYS A 833 61.04 36.19 7.07
C LYS A 833 60.31 34.99 6.44
N PRO A 834 60.93 34.31 5.45
CA PRO A 834 60.41 33.06 4.90
C PRO A 834 60.32 32.00 5.99
N VAL A 835 59.20 31.27 6.01
CA VAL A 835 59.00 30.16 6.94
C VAL A 835 59.58 28.87 6.36
N PRO A 836 60.02 27.91 7.20
CA PRO A 836 60.42 26.59 6.72
C PRO A 836 59.31 25.93 5.91
N LEU A 837 59.68 25.23 4.84
CA LEU A 837 58.76 24.49 3.98
C LEU A 837 57.79 23.62 4.81
N PHE A 838 56.51 23.68 4.47
CA PHE A 838 55.47 22.98 5.22
C PHE A 838 54.48 22.28 4.30
N ASP A 839 54.02 21.10 4.71
CA ASP A 839 52.96 20.38 3.99
C ASP A 839 51.55 20.81 4.44
N TYR A 840 50.55 20.38 3.69
CA TYR A 840 49.14 20.67 4.00
C TYR A 840 48.70 20.14 5.38
N ASN A 841 49.23 19.00 5.82
CA ASN A 841 48.83 18.36 7.08
C ASN A 841 49.37 19.11 8.30
N LYS A 842 50.54 19.74 8.18
CA LYS A 842 51.15 20.57 9.23
C LYS A 842 50.30 21.80 9.55
N VAL A 843 49.68 22.39 8.52
CA VAL A 843 48.70 23.47 8.65
C VAL A 843 47.42 22.98 9.33
N LEU A 844 46.90 21.80 8.95
CA LEU A 844 45.70 21.23 9.57
C LEU A 844 45.89 20.89 11.06
N LYS A 845 47.09 20.45 11.44
CA LYS A 845 47.46 20.19 12.84
C LYS A 845 47.67 21.47 13.66
N LYS A 846 47.45 22.65 13.07
CA LYS A 846 47.70 23.98 13.68
C LYS A 846 49.11 24.08 14.28
N GLY A 847 50.09 23.45 13.63
CA GLY A 847 51.47 23.49 14.10
C GLY A 847 52.07 24.90 13.92
N LYS A 848 52.98 25.29 14.80
CA LYS A 848 53.73 26.54 14.67
C LYS A 848 54.54 26.51 13.36
N LEU A 849 54.19 27.36 12.40
CA LEU A 849 54.84 27.40 11.08
C LEU A 849 56.11 28.25 11.05
N CYS A 850 56.25 29.22 11.95
CA CYS A 850 57.44 30.06 12.08
C CYS A 850 58.00 29.98 13.51
N SER A 851 59.32 29.96 13.65
CA SER A 851 59.98 29.89 14.95
C SER A 851 59.99 31.22 15.72
N CYS A 852 59.52 32.33 15.15
CA CYS A 852 59.62 33.64 15.80
C CYS A 852 58.78 33.74 17.09
N GLN A 853 59.21 34.62 17.99
CA GLN A 853 58.59 34.85 19.30
C GLN A 853 57.19 35.47 19.24
N TYR A 854 56.83 36.07 18.11
CA TYR A 854 55.55 36.78 17.90
C TYR A 854 54.40 35.87 17.45
N VAL A 855 54.69 34.65 16.98
CA VAL A 855 53.66 33.68 16.56
C VAL A 855 53.19 32.90 17.79
N LYS A 856 51.99 33.22 18.28
CA LYS A 856 51.35 32.52 19.41
C LYS A 856 50.98 31.08 19.00
N ARG A 857 51.11 30.15 19.95
CA ARG A 857 50.92 28.70 19.77
C ARG A 857 49.47 28.32 19.48
#